data_AF-A0A2T0BE64-F1
#
_entry.id   AF-A0A2T0BE64-F1
#
_cell.length_a   1.000
_cell.length_b   1.000
_cell.length_c   1.000
_cell.angle_alpha   90.00
_cell.angle_beta   90.00
_cell.angle_gamma   90.00
#
_symmetry.space_group_name_H-M   'P 1'
#
loop_
_entity.id
_entity.type
_entity.pdbx_description
1 polymer ?
#
loop_
_entity_poly.entity_id
_entity_poly.type
_entity_poly.pdbx_seq_one_letter_code
_entity_poly.pdbx_strand_id
1 'polypeptide(L)'
;MKKINKYLYDNLDQEYERKNLYLSEISNLQEKIETANKNEKVQLQNKLQELVKNKANHEYNKQFVEFKNKEKIFLADLNKESKRVKTNSKISTKGVEGLEARLQKAKKIMNFYEVYISLTYDAKLVYEQCRIEIEQMPSIIKFVKKGKEELDNALNAKSQINDIDEKIFKDKFIDYKLKEKIELKDNIKTLKEKYKHGLISTKAKEESIKVMKIKYKEKILMKSFESKKKFNNEIIKNKKYELTKILKQKINTVNINMEDVRRLYPVEAEKTIPWASYATFLVPGIGQLLNKQYIKSILMFLATIYIYVITIPYALGFGNYQGSGISGLITLAENGGRLDRSINFMIEGILAIILVVIALLLLIASIKDVNKVEREKIKGIRVKSWCETKQTILEEGFPYLVSLPALVIIVFIVFVPIITTVLISFTGMDPNSQAKFGWEALKNYTMIITGEGMAGAVFWKILGWTIIWTIAATTLGIGLGFGLALLLNNERIKGKVIFRSIYLLPWAVPAFITIIFFSILSSPNGALTQMLQQFFGEGFSIKNDAFVSRVVLICIQGWLGSSYVFLLSTGVLQSINKDLYEAADIDGASNVKKLMRITIPMVLFQTAPLLVGQYTFNFNNFSNIYLFNTGGPFNPVEYGNFAGETDILISYIYKLTIDNQYQAIGAAIIVIISIALMIIAYIGFRNTDAFRKEK
;
A
#
# COMPACT_ATOMS: atom_id res chain seq x y z
N MET A 1 36.18 17.39 23.45
CA MET A 1 34.72 17.57 23.26
C MET A 1 34.47 17.70 21.76
N LYS A 2 33.45 17.03 21.17
CA LYS A 2 33.11 17.26 19.76
C LYS A 2 32.44 18.63 19.58
N LYS A 3 32.44 19.14 18.34
CA LYS A 3 31.86 20.44 17.99
C LYS A 3 30.37 20.51 18.34
N ILE A 4 29.96 21.60 18.97
CA ILE A 4 28.59 21.95 19.31
C ILE A 4 28.09 22.93 18.24
N ASN A 5 26.88 22.70 17.73
CA ASN A 5 26.28 23.59 16.73
C ASN A 5 26.08 24.99 17.32
N LYS A 6 26.47 26.05 16.61
CA LYS A 6 26.26 27.44 17.03
C LYS A 6 24.77 27.81 17.07
N TYR A 7 24.06 27.44 16.02
CA TYR A 7 22.62 27.63 15.88
C TYR A 7 21.84 26.35 16.10
N LEU A 8 20.58 26.51 16.48
CA LEU A 8 19.58 25.46 16.56
C LEU A 8 18.57 25.61 15.42
N TYR A 9 18.00 24.50 15.00
CA TYR A 9 16.98 24.44 13.98
C TYR A 9 15.70 23.82 14.54
N ASP A 10 14.54 24.34 14.13
CA ASP A 10 13.24 23.74 14.41
C ASP A 10 12.83 22.73 13.33
N ASN A 11 11.60 22.21 13.41
CA ASN A 11 11.11 21.23 12.43
C ASN A 11 10.86 21.84 11.03
N LEU A 12 10.89 23.17 10.90
CA LEU A 12 10.69 23.93 9.66
C LEU A 12 12.01 24.49 9.11
N ASP A 13 13.14 24.01 9.64
CA ASP A 13 14.51 24.48 9.32
C ASP A 13 14.72 25.99 9.58
N GLN A 14 13.93 26.60 10.47
CA GLN A 14 14.16 27.96 10.93
C GLN A 14 15.34 28.00 11.90
N GLU A 15 16.19 29.01 11.75
CA GLU A 15 17.40 29.17 12.55
C GLU A 15 17.14 29.93 13.85
N TYR A 16 17.71 29.45 14.95
CA TYR A 16 17.59 30.04 16.28
C TYR A 16 18.96 30.12 16.98
N GLU A 17 19.20 31.24 17.66
CA GLU A 17 20.34 31.38 18.57
C GLU A 17 20.18 30.48 19.81
N ARG A 18 21.28 30.12 20.47
CA ARG A 18 21.20 29.38 21.74
C ARG A 18 20.78 30.28 22.89
N LYS A 19 19.77 29.84 23.64
CA LYS A 19 19.42 30.45 24.94
C LYS A 19 20.30 29.92 26.07
N ASN A 20 20.85 28.72 25.89
CA ASN A 20 21.85 28.21 26.80
C ASN A 20 23.18 28.93 26.59
N LEU A 21 23.43 29.96 27.40
CA LEU A 21 24.63 30.80 27.31
C LEU A 21 25.92 29.99 27.47
N TYR A 22 25.93 28.96 28.34
CA TYR A 22 27.09 28.08 28.50
C TYR A 22 27.43 27.33 27.21
N LEU A 23 26.42 26.75 26.53
CA LEU A 23 26.63 26.07 25.24
C LEU A 23 26.94 27.05 24.10
N SER A 24 26.35 28.25 24.14
CA SER A 24 26.64 29.33 23.19
C SER A 24 28.12 29.73 23.27
N GLU A 25 28.63 29.99 24.47
CA GLU A 25 30.06 30.30 24.70
C GLU A 25 30.98 29.19 24.23
N ILE A 26 30.63 27.92 24.49
CA ILE A 26 31.39 26.77 23.97
C ILE A 26 31.43 26.78 22.44
N SER A 27 30.28 26.92 21.78
CA SER A 27 30.22 26.90 20.31
C SER A 27 31.02 28.05 19.68
N ASN A 28 30.95 29.25 20.28
CA ASN A 28 31.70 30.42 19.82
C ASN A 28 33.22 30.24 20.04
N LEU A 29 33.65 29.66 21.17
CA LEU A 29 35.06 29.33 21.40
C LEU A 29 35.54 28.27 20.41
N GLN A 30 34.74 27.24 20.12
CA GLN A 30 35.09 26.20 19.15
C GLN A 30 35.23 26.76 17.73
N GLU A 31 34.34 27.66 17.31
CA GLU A 31 34.43 28.34 16.01
C GLU A 31 35.68 29.23 15.92
N LYS A 32 35.98 30.01 16.97
CA LYS A 32 37.21 30.81 17.04
C LYS A 32 38.48 29.95 16.99
N ILE A 33 38.48 28.76 17.61
CA ILE A 33 39.61 27.81 17.57
C ILE A 33 39.87 27.27 16.15
N GLU A 34 38.83 27.15 15.33
CA GLU A 34 38.96 26.69 13.94
C GLU A 34 39.60 27.75 13.03
N THR A 35 39.33 29.04 13.29
CA THR A 35 39.83 30.16 12.48
C THR A 35 41.11 30.82 13.02
N ALA A 36 41.51 30.51 14.25
CA ALA A 36 42.66 31.13 14.93
C ALA A 36 44.03 30.60 14.48
N ASN A 37 45.04 31.46 14.62
CA ASN A 37 46.45 31.13 14.37
C ASN A 37 47.02 30.19 15.45
N LYS A 38 48.17 29.51 15.17
CA LYS A 38 48.74 28.47 16.07
C LYS A 38 48.89 28.91 17.54
N ASN A 39 49.35 30.13 17.81
CA ASN A 39 49.56 30.62 19.18
C ASN A 39 48.24 30.96 19.90
N GLU A 40 47.30 31.59 19.19
CA GLU A 40 45.95 31.92 19.70
C GLU A 40 45.13 30.65 19.96
N LYS A 41 45.31 29.63 19.13
CA LYS A 41 44.62 28.34 19.25
C LYS A 41 44.89 27.66 20.60
N VAL A 42 46.13 27.70 21.09
CA VAL A 42 46.50 27.13 22.40
C VAL A 42 45.82 27.88 23.53
N GLN A 43 45.81 29.22 23.48
CA GLN A 43 45.14 30.05 24.49
C GLN A 43 43.62 29.80 24.53
N LEU A 44 42.98 29.76 23.35
CA LEU A 44 41.54 29.49 23.24
C LEU A 44 41.19 28.06 23.68
N GLN A 45 42.04 27.07 23.40
CA GLN A 45 41.86 25.69 23.88
C GLN A 45 41.95 25.60 25.40
N ASN A 46 42.89 26.30 26.03
CA ASN A 46 42.99 26.37 27.49
C ASN A 46 41.74 27.00 28.10
N LYS A 47 41.26 28.11 27.53
CA LYS A 47 40.01 28.77 27.94
C LYS A 47 38.79 27.85 27.81
N LEU A 48 38.70 27.09 26.71
CA LEU A 48 37.64 26.10 26.52
C LEU A 48 37.72 24.97 27.56
N GLN A 49 38.92 24.46 27.87
CA GLN A 49 39.09 23.42 28.88
C GLN A 49 38.71 23.91 30.29
N GLU A 50 39.09 25.13 30.65
CA GLU A 50 38.73 25.74 31.93
C GLU A 50 37.21 25.89 32.07
N LEU A 51 36.56 26.38 31.02
CA LEU A 51 35.10 26.54 30.99
C LEU A 51 34.37 25.19 31.12
N VAL A 52 34.86 24.14 30.47
CA VAL A 52 34.31 22.78 30.60
C VAL A 52 34.54 22.20 32.00
N LYS A 53 35.71 22.43 32.61
CA LYS A 53 35.99 22.01 34.01
C LYS A 53 35.08 22.71 35.02
N ASN A 54 34.81 24.00 34.82
CA ASN A 54 34.00 24.83 35.71
C ASN A 54 32.49 24.88 35.34
N LYS A 55 31.97 23.89 34.60
CA LYS A 55 30.57 23.84 34.13
C LYS A 55 29.55 24.18 35.22
N ALA A 56 29.64 23.54 36.40
CA ALA A 56 28.65 23.72 37.47
C ALA A 56 28.64 25.15 38.04
N ASN A 57 29.77 25.85 37.96
CA ASN A 57 29.94 27.19 38.53
C ASN A 57 29.52 28.32 37.57
N HIS A 58 29.27 28.00 36.29
CA HIS A 58 28.82 28.96 35.28
C HIS A 58 27.47 29.58 35.67
N GLU A 59 27.33 30.90 35.48
CA GLU A 59 26.17 31.69 35.91
C GLU A 59 24.84 31.12 35.38
N TYR A 60 24.79 30.84 34.08
CA TYR A 60 23.64 30.17 33.44
C TYR A 60 23.25 28.86 34.12
N ASN A 61 24.20 27.97 34.44
CA ASN A 61 23.90 26.66 35.01
C ASN A 61 23.36 26.78 36.45
N LYS A 62 23.84 27.76 37.23
CA LYS A 62 23.28 28.08 38.55
C LYS A 62 21.83 28.55 38.44
N GLN A 63 21.55 29.50 37.55
CA GLN A 63 20.20 30.00 37.30
C GLN A 63 19.27 28.89 36.78
N PHE A 64 19.76 28.02 35.89
CA PHE A 64 18.99 26.90 35.35
C PHE A 64 18.64 25.86 36.43
N VAL A 65 19.58 25.52 37.31
CA VAL A 65 19.31 24.61 38.44
C VAL A 65 18.30 25.21 39.41
N GLU A 66 18.44 26.50 39.75
CA GLU A 66 17.46 27.21 40.58
C GLU A 66 16.06 27.20 39.96
N PHE A 67 15.98 27.52 38.66
CA PHE A 67 14.74 27.43 37.89
C PHE A 67 14.14 26.03 37.96
N LYS A 68 14.92 24.95 37.74
CA LYS A 68 14.42 23.57 37.79
C LYS A 68 13.91 23.17 39.18
N ASN A 69 14.54 23.66 40.24
CA ASN A 69 14.05 23.43 41.60
C ASN A 69 12.73 24.18 41.87
N LYS A 70 12.63 25.45 41.48
CA LYS A 70 11.39 26.23 41.58
C LYS A 70 10.27 25.63 40.74
N GLU A 71 10.57 25.19 39.51
CA GLU A 71 9.64 24.51 38.60
C GLU A 71 9.07 23.24 39.24
N LYS A 72 9.92 22.41 39.83
CA LYS A 72 9.51 21.17 40.51
C LYS A 72 8.56 21.44 41.69
N ILE A 73 8.89 22.43 42.53
CA ILE A 73 8.06 22.82 43.69
C ILE A 73 6.71 23.36 43.19
N PHE A 74 6.74 24.31 42.26
CA PHE A 74 5.55 24.91 41.68
C PHE A 74 4.60 23.87 41.07
N LEU A 75 5.12 22.96 40.24
CA LEU A 75 4.31 21.90 39.62
C LEU A 75 3.75 20.91 40.66
N ALA A 76 4.49 20.63 41.74
CA ALA A 76 4.01 19.77 42.82
C ALA A 76 2.84 20.43 43.59
N ASP A 77 2.95 21.72 43.91
CA ASP A 77 1.92 22.46 44.63
C ASP A 77 0.67 22.66 43.75
N LEU A 78 0.86 23.01 42.48
CA LEU A 78 -0.23 23.14 41.52
C LEU A 78 -0.97 21.81 41.28
N ASN A 79 -0.26 20.67 41.33
CA ASN A 79 -0.90 19.35 41.30
C ASN A 79 -1.69 19.05 42.58
N LYS A 80 -1.18 19.42 43.77
CA LYS A 80 -1.91 19.27 45.04
C LYS A 80 -3.19 20.13 45.05
N GLU A 81 -3.11 21.38 44.61
CA GLU A 81 -4.28 22.27 44.45
C GLU A 81 -5.31 21.64 43.51
N SER A 82 -4.88 21.14 42.34
CA SER A 82 -5.80 20.54 41.37
C SER A 82 -6.52 19.30 41.91
N LYS A 83 -5.87 18.51 42.79
CA LYS A 83 -6.49 17.38 43.47
C LYS A 83 -7.54 17.86 44.47
N ARG A 84 -7.23 18.85 45.32
CA ARG A 84 -8.17 19.42 46.30
C ARG A 84 -9.44 19.97 45.64
N VAL A 85 -9.30 20.68 44.52
CA VAL A 85 -10.46 21.20 43.76
C VAL A 85 -11.33 20.07 43.22
N LYS A 86 -10.76 18.93 42.80
CA LYS A 86 -11.54 17.77 42.34
C LYS A 86 -12.27 17.03 43.47
N THR A 87 -11.65 16.92 44.64
CA THR A 87 -12.22 16.17 45.78
C THR A 87 -13.38 16.90 46.44
N ASN A 88 -13.31 18.22 46.58
CA ASN A 88 -14.31 19.01 47.30
C ASN A 88 -15.62 19.26 46.52
N SER A 89 -15.68 18.90 45.24
CA SER A 89 -16.66 19.50 44.34
C SER A 89 -17.50 18.52 43.52
N LYS A 90 -17.23 17.19 43.56
CA LYS A 90 -17.84 16.20 42.63
C LYS A 90 -17.88 16.70 41.17
N ILE A 91 -16.92 17.56 40.77
CA ILE A 91 -16.93 18.22 39.45
C ILE A 91 -16.64 17.19 38.36
N SER A 92 -17.54 17.10 37.39
CA SER A 92 -17.26 16.45 36.11
C SER A 92 -16.15 17.22 35.40
N THR A 93 -15.03 16.54 35.11
CA THR A 93 -13.89 17.10 34.36
C THR A 93 -14.24 17.59 32.95
N LYS A 94 -15.47 17.32 32.48
CA LYS A 94 -16.01 17.75 31.19
C LYS A 94 -17.07 18.85 31.30
N GLY A 95 -17.45 19.26 32.51
CA GLY A 95 -18.37 20.36 32.75
C GLY A 95 -17.70 21.73 32.63
N VAL A 96 -18.50 22.79 32.66
CA VAL A 96 -18.06 24.20 32.64
C VAL A 96 -16.97 24.47 33.68
N GLU A 97 -17.18 24.01 34.91
CA GLU A 97 -16.26 24.20 36.05
C GLU A 97 -14.91 23.49 35.81
N GLY A 98 -14.92 22.33 35.16
CA GLY A 98 -13.70 21.61 34.78
C GLY A 98 -12.87 22.37 33.73
N LEU A 99 -13.54 23.02 32.77
CA LEU A 99 -12.89 23.85 31.75
C LEU A 99 -12.38 25.18 32.33
N GLU A 100 -13.11 25.78 33.27
CA GLU A 100 -12.67 26.98 33.98
C GLU A 100 -11.45 26.69 34.87
N ALA A 101 -11.45 25.58 35.60
CA ALA A 101 -10.28 25.14 36.37
C ALA A 101 -9.06 24.87 35.46
N ARG A 102 -9.29 24.30 34.27
CA ARG A 102 -8.26 24.11 33.24
C ARG A 102 -7.68 25.44 32.76
N LEU A 103 -8.54 26.42 32.47
CA LEU A 103 -8.12 27.78 32.08
C LEU A 103 -7.32 28.48 33.20
N GLN A 104 -7.78 28.42 34.45
CA GLN A 104 -7.05 29.00 35.59
C GLN A 104 -5.68 28.36 35.78
N LYS A 105 -5.60 27.02 35.62
CA LYS A 105 -4.35 26.29 35.67
C LYS A 105 -3.37 26.78 34.60
N ALA A 106 -3.84 26.92 33.36
CA ALA A 106 -3.03 27.44 32.26
C ALA A 106 -2.50 28.85 32.54
N LYS A 107 -3.33 29.76 33.11
CA LYS A 107 -2.90 31.11 33.51
C LYS A 107 -1.79 31.10 34.57
N LYS A 108 -1.95 30.30 35.63
CA LYS A 108 -0.92 30.16 36.68
C LYS A 108 0.40 29.65 36.09
N ILE A 109 0.34 28.65 35.21
CA ILE A 109 1.53 28.10 34.54
C ILE A 109 2.17 29.18 33.66
N MET A 110 1.40 29.86 32.81
CA MET A 110 1.91 30.93 31.94
C MET A 110 2.66 32.00 32.73
N ASN A 111 2.08 32.52 33.82
CA ASN A 111 2.69 33.55 34.66
C ASN A 111 4.01 33.06 35.31
N PHE A 112 4.08 31.79 35.70
CA PHE A 112 5.31 31.22 36.25
C PHE A 112 6.43 31.14 35.21
N TYR A 113 6.13 30.68 33.99
CA TYR A 113 7.14 30.49 32.94
C TYR A 113 7.54 31.79 32.22
N GLU A 114 6.73 32.84 32.30
CA GLU A 114 6.99 34.15 31.68
C GLU A 114 8.36 34.72 32.06
N VAL A 115 8.73 34.62 33.34
CA VAL A 115 10.01 35.11 33.87
C VAL A 115 11.21 34.33 33.30
N TYR A 116 11.01 33.09 32.85
CA TYR A 116 12.09 32.19 32.41
C TYR A 116 12.15 32.00 30.89
N ILE A 117 11.36 32.77 30.11
CA ILE A 117 11.33 32.66 28.65
C ILE A 117 12.72 32.88 28.05
N SER A 118 13.48 33.87 28.53
CA SER A 118 14.84 34.17 28.04
C SER A 118 15.84 33.07 28.39
N LEU A 119 15.65 32.38 29.52
CA LEU A 119 16.58 31.37 30.03
C LEU A 119 16.58 30.07 29.22
N THR A 120 15.41 29.61 28.74
CA THR A 120 15.31 28.30 28.05
C THR A 120 14.23 28.28 26.98
N TYR A 121 14.45 27.50 25.91
CA TYR A 121 13.38 27.21 24.94
C TYR A 121 12.26 26.35 25.49
N ASP A 122 12.55 25.50 26.49
CA ASP A 122 11.51 24.69 27.17
C ASP A 122 10.50 25.57 27.91
N ALA A 123 10.98 26.61 28.62
CA ALA A 123 10.11 27.58 29.27
C ALA A 123 9.28 28.37 28.26
N LYS A 124 9.90 28.82 27.15
CA LYS A 124 9.19 29.49 26.05
C LYS A 124 8.11 28.60 25.45
N LEU A 125 8.40 27.32 25.22
CA LEU A 125 7.42 26.37 24.70
C LEU A 125 6.21 26.24 25.64
N VAL A 126 6.43 26.00 26.93
CA VAL A 126 5.33 25.83 27.89
C VAL A 126 4.50 27.11 28.01
N TYR A 127 5.13 28.28 28.02
CA TYR A 127 4.44 29.57 27.99
C TYR A 127 3.51 29.70 26.78
N GLU A 128 4.03 29.41 25.58
CA GLU A 128 3.29 29.51 24.32
C GLU A 128 2.14 28.50 24.22
N GLN A 129 2.34 27.28 24.72
CA GLN A 129 1.26 26.28 24.85
C GLN A 129 0.13 26.78 25.74
N CYS A 130 0.47 27.38 26.89
CA CYS A 130 -0.53 27.95 27.79
C CYS A 130 -1.23 29.17 27.17
N ARG A 131 -0.52 29.99 26.40
CA ARG A 131 -1.10 31.15 25.69
C ARG A 131 -2.22 30.72 24.74
N ILE A 132 -1.96 29.75 23.87
CA ILE A 132 -2.96 29.19 22.94
C ILE A 132 -4.17 28.65 23.71
N GLU A 133 -3.92 27.94 24.80
CA GLU A 133 -4.99 27.41 25.64
C GLU A 133 -5.85 28.53 26.23
N ILE A 134 -5.23 29.60 26.74
CA ILE A 134 -5.92 30.76 27.32
C ILE A 134 -6.72 31.54 26.26
N GLU A 135 -6.22 31.64 25.04
CA GLU A 135 -6.91 32.30 23.92
C GLU A 135 -8.15 31.52 23.46
N GLN A 136 -8.03 30.19 23.33
CA GLN A 136 -9.08 29.36 22.71
C GLN A 136 -10.14 28.87 23.72
N MET A 137 -9.77 28.59 24.97
CA MET A 137 -10.67 28.01 25.98
C MET A 137 -11.91 28.85 26.33
N PRO A 138 -11.85 30.20 26.44
CA PRO A 138 -13.03 31.01 26.76
C PRO A 138 -14.20 30.82 25.79
N SER A 139 -13.90 30.66 24.50
CA SER A 139 -14.90 30.39 23.47
C SER A 139 -15.63 29.06 23.69
N ILE A 140 -14.88 28.03 24.13
CA ILE A 140 -15.39 26.70 24.44
C ILE A 140 -16.24 26.74 25.71
N ILE A 141 -15.78 27.45 26.74
CA ILE A 141 -16.55 27.64 27.99
C ILE A 141 -17.89 28.33 27.69
N LYS A 142 -17.89 29.40 26.88
CA LYS A 142 -19.11 30.09 26.45
C LYS A 142 -20.05 29.16 25.67
N PHE A 143 -19.51 28.34 24.78
CA PHE A 143 -20.27 27.32 24.04
C PHE A 143 -20.95 26.31 24.97
N VAL A 144 -20.23 25.80 25.98
CA VAL A 144 -20.79 24.84 26.95
C VAL A 144 -21.83 25.50 27.85
N LYS A 145 -21.58 26.73 28.34
CA LYS A 145 -22.55 27.48 29.16
C LYS A 145 -23.87 27.67 28.40
N LYS A 146 -23.81 28.21 27.19
CA LYS A 146 -24.98 28.42 26.34
C LYS A 146 -25.68 27.11 25.98
N GLY A 147 -24.93 26.08 25.59
CA GLY A 147 -25.50 24.78 25.25
C GLY A 147 -26.18 24.09 26.43
N LYS A 148 -25.67 24.28 27.66
CA LYS A 148 -26.28 23.77 28.89
C LYS A 148 -27.55 24.55 29.25
N GLU A 149 -27.52 25.87 29.15
CA GLU A 149 -28.69 26.73 29.36
C GLU A 149 -29.83 26.36 28.40
N GLU A 150 -29.55 26.23 27.10
CA GLU A 150 -30.54 25.79 26.11
C GLU A 150 -31.07 24.37 26.36
N LEU A 151 -30.21 23.47 26.84
CA LEU A 151 -30.61 22.12 27.22
C LEU A 151 -31.54 22.12 28.44
N ASP A 152 -31.20 22.88 29.48
CA ASP A 152 -31.99 23.01 30.70
C ASP A 152 -33.34 23.67 30.39
N ASN A 153 -33.35 24.72 29.57
CA ASN A 153 -34.58 25.34 29.07
C ASN A 153 -35.47 24.35 28.30
N ALA A 154 -34.90 23.52 27.41
CA ALA A 154 -35.65 22.51 26.66
C ALA A 154 -36.16 21.37 27.55
N LEU A 155 -35.39 20.97 28.58
CA LEU A 155 -35.81 19.97 29.57
C LEU A 155 -36.98 20.48 30.42
N ASN A 156 -36.88 21.72 30.91
CA ASN A 156 -37.95 22.38 31.66
C ASN A 156 -39.20 22.55 30.80
N ALA A 157 -39.05 23.09 29.58
CA ALA A 157 -40.14 23.26 28.63
C ALA A 157 -40.81 21.93 28.27
N LYS A 158 -40.06 20.81 28.24
CA LYS A 158 -40.60 19.46 28.06
C LYS A 158 -41.38 18.96 29.27
N SER A 159 -40.91 19.21 30.49
CA SER A 159 -41.61 18.81 31.72
C SER A 159 -42.95 19.53 31.92
N GLN A 160 -43.11 20.73 31.37
CA GLN A 160 -44.31 21.55 31.48
C GLN A 160 -45.37 21.27 30.39
N ILE A 161 -45.14 20.29 29.49
CA ILE A 161 -46.07 20.00 28.39
C ILE A 161 -47.27 19.21 28.90
N ASN A 162 -48.48 19.71 28.63
CA ASN A 162 -49.73 19.00 28.86
C ASN A 162 -49.95 17.90 27.79
N ASP A 163 -50.19 16.66 28.22
CA ASP A 163 -50.40 15.52 27.30
C ASP A 163 -51.69 15.62 26.47
N ILE A 164 -52.66 16.44 26.91
CA ILE A 164 -53.93 16.68 26.17
C ILE A 164 -53.66 17.47 24.88
N ASP A 165 -52.89 18.55 24.94
CA ASP A 165 -52.57 19.39 23.79
C ASP A 165 -51.75 18.63 22.73
N GLU A 166 -50.86 17.74 23.18
CA GLU A 166 -50.07 16.89 22.29
C GLU A 166 -50.94 15.85 21.57
N LYS A 167 -52.00 15.35 22.22
CA LYS A 167 -52.96 14.44 21.58
C LYS A 167 -53.75 15.16 20.49
N ILE A 168 -54.24 16.37 20.77
CA ILE A 168 -54.94 17.23 19.79
C ILE A 168 -54.04 17.53 18.59
N PHE A 169 -52.75 17.81 18.81
CA PHE A 169 -51.79 18.03 17.73
C PHE A 169 -51.60 16.77 16.86
N LYS A 170 -51.47 15.59 17.47
CA LYS A 170 -51.28 14.33 16.73
C LYS A 170 -52.43 14.06 15.78
N ASP A 171 -53.66 14.28 16.23
CA ASP A 171 -54.85 14.09 15.39
C ASP A 171 -54.84 15.06 14.19
N LYS A 172 -54.60 16.36 14.45
CA LYS A 172 -54.43 17.37 13.38
C LYS A 172 -53.28 17.05 12.42
N PHE A 173 -52.19 16.48 12.91
CA PHE A 173 -51.03 16.11 12.10
C PHE A 173 -51.32 14.92 11.18
N ILE A 174 -52.13 13.95 11.63
CA ILE A 174 -52.57 12.82 10.80
C ILE A 174 -53.42 13.34 9.65
N ASP A 175 -54.38 14.22 9.91
CA ASP A 175 -55.23 14.83 8.89
C ASP A 175 -54.42 15.63 7.87
N TYR A 176 -53.48 16.46 8.34
CA TYR A 176 -52.58 17.22 7.46
C TYR A 176 -51.75 16.29 6.55
N LYS A 177 -51.22 15.20 7.11
CA LYS A 177 -50.44 14.21 6.36
C LYS A 177 -51.27 13.49 5.30
N LEU A 178 -52.53 13.18 5.60
CA LEU A 178 -53.46 12.58 4.63
C LEU A 178 -53.75 13.55 3.49
N LYS A 179 -54.03 14.82 3.80
CA LYS A 179 -54.30 15.87 2.79
C LYS A 179 -53.12 16.06 1.83
N GLU A 180 -51.91 16.27 2.35
CA GLU A 180 -50.70 16.45 1.52
C GLU A 180 -50.35 15.19 0.71
N LYS A 181 -50.68 13.99 1.21
CA LYS A 181 -50.48 12.73 0.48
C LYS A 181 -51.44 12.58 -0.69
N ILE A 182 -52.68 13.04 -0.55
CA ILE A 182 -53.66 13.08 -1.64
C ILE A 182 -53.18 14.07 -2.71
N GLU A 183 -52.80 15.28 -2.33
CA GLU A 183 -52.28 16.30 -3.24
C GLU A 183 -51.03 15.82 -4.02
N LEU A 184 -50.10 15.13 -3.35
CA LEU A 184 -48.94 14.51 -4.01
C LEU A 184 -49.36 13.48 -5.07
N LYS A 185 -50.35 12.63 -4.78
CA LYS A 185 -50.83 11.61 -5.73
C LYS A 185 -51.47 12.26 -6.95
N ASP A 186 -52.26 13.30 -6.76
CA ASP A 186 -52.94 14.01 -7.85
C ASP A 186 -51.93 14.75 -8.74
N ASN A 187 -50.91 15.38 -8.15
CA ASN A 187 -49.80 16.01 -8.86
C ASN A 187 -48.95 15.00 -9.67
N ILE A 188 -48.72 13.80 -9.13
CA ILE A 188 -48.02 12.73 -9.85
C ILE A 188 -48.90 12.21 -10.99
N LYS A 189 -50.22 12.10 -10.80
CA LYS A 189 -51.16 11.64 -11.82
C LYS A 189 -51.20 12.60 -13.01
N THR A 190 -51.40 13.89 -12.76
CA THR A 190 -51.36 14.94 -13.80
C THR A 190 -50.02 15.01 -14.52
N LEU A 191 -48.90 14.84 -13.81
CA LEU A 191 -47.58 14.78 -14.45
C LEU A 191 -47.42 13.54 -15.36
N LYS A 192 -47.93 12.38 -14.97
CA LYS A 192 -47.94 11.16 -15.80
C LYS A 192 -48.82 11.33 -17.05
N GLU A 193 -49.94 12.04 -16.94
CA GLU A 193 -50.78 12.39 -18.08
C GLU A 193 -50.05 13.33 -19.06
N LYS A 194 -49.36 14.36 -18.58
CA LYS A 194 -48.50 15.23 -19.42
C LYS A 194 -47.44 14.45 -20.20
N TYR A 195 -46.83 13.44 -19.56
CA TYR A 195 -45.92 12.52 -20.24
C TYR A 195 -46.62 11.68 -21.30
N LYS A 196 -47.81 11.13 -20.99
CA LYS A 196 -48.60 10.33 -21.94
C LYS A 196 -49.01 11.14 -23.18
N HIS A 197 -49.22 12.45 -23.04
CA HIS A 197 -49.49 13.39 -24.14
C HIS A 197 -48.24 13.94 -24.84
N GLY A 198 -47.03 13.47 -24.50
CA GLY A 198 -45.78 13.88 -25.15
C GLY A 198 -45.27 15.28 -24.77
N LEU A 199 -45.85 15.93 -23.76
CA LEU A 199 -45.49 17.30 -23.35
C LEU A 199 -44.18 17.37 -22.56
N ILE A 200 -43.70 16.25 -22.02
CA ILE A 200 -42.46 16.17 -21.21
C ILE A 200 -41.67 14.90 -21.53
N SER A 201 -40.34 14.95 -21.39
CA SER A 201 -39.47 13.79 -21.59
C SER A 201 -39.55 12.78 -20.43
N THR A 202 -39.10 11.54 -20.66
CA THR A 202 -38.98 10.49 -19.63
C THR A 202 -38.15 10.96 -18.43
N LYS A 203 -36.99 11.55 -18.71
CA LYS A 203 -36.07 12.10 -17.69
C LYS A 203 -36.71 13.23 -16.88
N ALA A 204 -37.41 14.16 -17.54
CA ALA A 204 -38.09 15.27 -16.87
C ALA A 204 -39.21 14.78 -15.94
N LYS A 205 -39.97 13.75 -16.35
CA LYS A 205 -40.99 13.10 -15.52
C LYS A 205 -40.37 12.48 -14.27
N GLU A 206 -39.32 11.67 -14.42
CA GLU A 206 -38.70 10.96 -13.30
C GLU A 206 -38.11 11.91 -12.25
N GLU A 207 -37.37 12.94 -12.67
CA GLU A 207 -36.83 13.94 -11.75
C GLU A 207 -37.92 14.78 -11.08
N SER A 208 -38.97 15.18 -11.81
CA SER A 208 -40.07 15.95 -11.21
C SER A 208 -40.81 15.16 -10.14
N ILE A 209 -41.06 13.85 -10.36
CA ILE A 209 -41.66 12.97 -9.33
C ILE A 209 -40.76 12.88 -8.10
N LYS A 210 -39.44 12.76 -8.31
CA LYS A 210 -38.46 12.69 -7.22
C LYS A 210 -38.46 13.97 -6.38
N VAL A 211 -38.43 15.13 -7.02
CA VAL A 211 -38.52 16.45 -6.36
C VAL A 211 -39.82 16.60 -5.58
N MET A 212 -40.97 16.23 -6.15
CA MET A 212 -42.26 16.29 -5.45
C MET A 212 -42.29 15.40 -4.19
N LYS A 213 -41.73 14.19 -4.26
CA LYS A 213 -41.63 13.30 -3.09
C LYS A 213 -40.72 13.88 -2.00
N ILE A 214 -39.65 14.58 -2.36
CA ILE A 214 -38.77 15.28 -1.42
C ILE A 214 -39.53 16.41 -0.74
N LYS A 215 -40.17 17.31 -1.52
CA LYS A 215 -40.97 18.42 -0.98
C LYS A 215 -42.07 17.96 -0.02
N TYR A 216 -42.77 16.87 -0.35
CA TYR A 216 -43.75 16.27 0.57
C TYR A 216 -43.12 15.85 1.89
N LYS A 217 -41.97 15.14 1.86
CA LYS A 217 -41.28 14.74 3.09
C LYS A 217 -40.85 15.94 3.94
N GLU A 218 -40.36 17.01 3.31
CA GLU A 218 -39.97 18.25 3.97
C GLU A 218 -41.15 18.94 4.65
N LYS A 219 -42.29 19.09 3.96
CA LYS A 219 -43.53 19.66 4.54
C LYS A 219 -43.99 18.88 5.77
N ILE A 220 -44.05 17.55 5.69
CA ILE A 220 -44.45 16.70 6.82
C ILE A 220 -43.47 16.82 7.99
N LEU A 221 -42.16 16.90 7.69
CA LEU A 221 -41.14 17.09 8.71
C LEU A 221 -41.30 18.44 9.41
N MET A 222 -41.45 19.53 8.64
CA MET A 222 -41.67 20.88 9.16
C MET A 222 -42.91 20.95 10.04
N LYS A 223 -44.04 20.41 9.56
CA LYS A 223 -45.28 20.35 10.35
C LYS A 223 -45.08 19.57 11.64
N SER A 224 -44.32 18.47 11.61
CA SER A 224 -44.09 17.66 12.81
C SER A 224 -43.32 18.40 13.92
N PHE A 225 -42.55 19.45 13.59
CA PHE A 225 -41.86 20.29 14.56
C PHE A 225 -42.78 21.30 15.26
N GLU A 226 -44.03 21.48 14.83
CA GLU A 226 -45.02 22.25 15.59
C GLU A 226 -45.42 21.54 16.90
N SER A 227 -45.23 20.21 17.01
CA SER A 227 -45.32 19.51 18.29
C SER A 227 -44.23 20.03 19.22
N LYS A 228 -44.63 20.72 20.30
CA LYS A 228 -43.72 21.18 21.36
C LYS A 228 -42.92 20.01 21.93
N LYS A 229 -43.52 18.82 22.07
CA LYS A 229 -42.85 17.62 22.58
C LYS A 229 -41.77 17.13 21.63
N LYS A 230 -42.06 17.05 20.33
CA LYS A 230 -41.09 16.63 19.31
C LYS A 230 -39.97 17.65 19.14
N PHE A 231 -40.32 18.94 19.07
CA PHE A 231 -39.38 20.05 19.00
C PHE A 231 -38.38 20.05 20.16
N ASN A 232 -38.86 20.04 21.40
CA ASN A 232 -38.00 20.02 22.58
C ASN A 232 -37.17 18.73 22.68
N ASN A 233 -37.71 17.58 22.26
CA ASN A 233 -36.93 16.32 22.21
C ASN A 233 -35.76 16.40 21.22
N GLU A 234 -35.97 16.96 20.03
CA GLU A 234 -34.89 17.12 19.05
C GLU A 234 -33.85 18.15 19.51
N ILE A 235 -34.27 19.24 20.17
CA ILE A 235 -33.33 20.17 20.82
C ILE A 235 -32.51 19.45 21.88
N ILE A 236 -33.14 18.70 22.79
CA ILE A 236 -32.44 17.94 23.85
C ILE A 236 -31.43 16.97 23.23
N LYS A 237 -31.83 16.24 22.19
CA LYS A 237 -30.97 15.28 21.48
C LYS A 237 -29.79 15.99 20.82
N ASN A 238 -30.04 17.09 20.11
CA ASN A 238 -29.00 17.88 19.47
C ASN A 238 -28.03 18.47 20.50
N LYS A 239 -28.53 19.12 21.57
CA LYS A 239 -27.69 19.74 22.60
C LYS A 239 -26.87 18.70 23.38
N LYS A 240 -27.43 17.53 23.67
CA LYS A 240 -26.64 16.40 24.24
C LYS A 240 -25.52 15.96 23.30
N TYR A 241 -25.78 15.90 21.99
CA TYR A 241 -24.75 15.59 20.99
C TYR A 241 -23.67 16.67 20.93
N GLU A 242 -24.06 17.95 20.85
CA GLU A 242 -23.15 19.11 20.83
C GLU A 242 -22.23 19.12 22.07
N LEU A 243 -22.81 18.99 23.26
CA LEU A 243 -22.08 18.98 24.54
C LEU A 243 -21.19 17.75 24.74
N THR A 244 -21.34 16.70 23.92
CA THR A 244 -20.52 15.48 24.03
C THR A 244 -19.49 15.36 22.91
N LYS A 245 -19.95 15.38 21.65
CA LYS A 245 -19.11 15.10 20.47
C LYS A 245 -18.40 16.36 19.98
N ILE A 246 -19.15 17.45 19.79
CA ILE A 246 -18.56 18.72 19.32
C ILE A 246 -17.63 19.30 20.39
N LEU A 247 -18.02 19.22 21.67
CA LEU A 247 -17.13 19.61 22.77
C LEU A 247 -15.80 18.83 22.75
N LYS A 248 -15.86 17.50 22.60
CA LYS A 248 -14.65 16.67 22.50
C LYS A 248 -13.79 17.07 21.30
N GLN A 249 -14.41 17.36 20.16
CA GLN A 249 -13.70 17.81 18.97
C GLN A 249 -13.00 19.16 19.21
N LYS A 250 -13.71 20.17 19.75
CA LYS A 250 -13.14 21.48 20.08
C LYS A 250 -11.97 21.37 21.06
N ILE A 251 -12.11 20.56 22.12
CA ILE A 251 -11.02 20.30 23.09
C ILE A 251 -9.82 19.64 22.40
N ASN A 252 -10.06 18.66 21.52
CA ASN A 252 -9.00 18.02 20.76
C ASN A 252 -8.30 19.01 19.83
N THR A 253 -9.02 19.92 19.18
CA THR A 253 -8.41 20.97 18.34
C THR A 253 -7.47 21.85 19.15
N VAL A 254 -7.86 22.29 20.35
CA VAL A 254 -6.96 23.06 21.23
C VAL A 254 -5.71 22.23 21.57
N ASN A 255 -5.87 20.97 21.96
CA ASN A 255 -4.73 20.11 22.30
C ASN A 255 -3.79 19.90 21.11
N ILE A 256 -4.33 19.75 19.89
CA ILE A 256 -3.53 19.64 18.66
C ILE A 256 -2.76 20.93 18.41
N ASN A 257 -3.44 22.08 18.47
CA ASN A 257 -2.80 23.38 18.29
C ASN A 257 -1.67 23.60 19.31
N MET A 258 -1.87 23.22 20.57
CA MET A 258 -0.83 23.28 21.61
C MET A 258 0.35 22.34 21.34
N GLU A 259 0.12 21.14 20.82
CA GLU A 259 1.20 20.22 20.45
C GLU A 259 1.94 20.72 19.20
N ASP A 260 1.26 21.32 18.23
CA ASP A 260 1.88 21.84 17.01
C ASP A 260 2.89 22.97 17.28
N VAL A 261 2.71 23.73 18.37
CA VAL A 261 3.71 24.71 18.84
C VAL A 261 5.09 24.09 19.06
N ARG A 262 5.17 22.80 19.40
CA ARG A 262 6.43 22.10 19.62
C ARG A 262 7.31 22.06 18.38
N ARG A 263 6.73 22.21 17.20
CA ARG A 263 7.45 22.23 15.92
C ARG A 263 8.22 23.52 15.68
N LEU A 264 7.84 24.61 16.37
CA LEU A 264 8.38 25.96 16.20
C LEU A 264 9.49 26.31 17.20
N TYR A 265 9.66 25.51 18.25
CA TYR A 265 10.63 25.82 19.31
C TYR A 265 11.68 24.73 19.44
N PRO A 266 12.97 25.05 19.25
CA PRO A 266 14.02 24.05 19.32
C PRO A 266 14.26 23.56 20.76
N VAL A 267 15.06 22.51 20.89
CA VAL A 267 15.54 21.95 22.16
C VAL A 267 17.05 22.14 22.29
N GLU A 268 17.49 22.58 23.46
CA GLU A 268 18.91 22.66 23.79
C GLU A 268 19.43 21.25 24.12
N ALA A 269 20.29 20.71 23.25
CA ALA A 269 20.96 19.43 23.47
C ALA A 269 22.47 19.65 23.70
N GLU A 270 22.98 19.10 24.81
CA GLU A 270 24.44 18.99 25.03
C GLU A 270 25.08 17.85 24.24
N LYS A 271 24.24 16.99 23.65
CA LYS A 271 24.65 15.80 22.92
C LYS A 271 25.28 16.19 21.59
N THR A 272 26.40 15.55 21.24
CA THR A 272 27.13 15.80 19.98
C THR A 272 27.26 14.57 19.08
N ILE A 273 26.87 13.38 19.56
CA ILE A 273 26.95 12.11 18.84
C ILE A 273 25.66 11.32 19.07
N PRO A 274 25.12 10.64 18.04
CA PRO A 274 23.97 9.75 18.18
C PRO A 274 24.37 8.41 18.82
N TRP A 275 24.77 8.42 20.10
CA TRP A 275 25.27 7.20 20.75
C TRP A 275 24.19 6.16 21.04
N ALA A 276 22.93 6.57 21.21
CA ALA A 276 21.84 5.64 21.51
C ALA A 276 21.54 4.74 20.31
N SER A 277 21.88 5.17 19.09
CA SER A 277 21.79 4.33 17.90
C SER A 277 22.68 3.09 17.97
N TYR A 278 23.85 3.17 18.62
CA TYR A 278 24.72 2.01 18.86
C TYR A 278 24.13 1.07 19.91
N ALA A 279 23.46 1.59 20.94
CA ALA A 279 22.79 0.76 21.95
C ALA A 279 21.63 -0.05 21.37
N THR A 280 20.96 0.46 20.34
CA THR A 280 19.88 -0.23 19.61
C THR A 280 20.36 -1.42 18.79
N PHE A 281 21.67 -1.54 18.50
CA PHE A 281 22.20 -2.60 17.65
C PHE A 281 21.88 -4.01 18.19
N LEU A 282 22.00 -4.23 19.50
CA LEU A 282 21.71 -5.53 20.10
C LEU A 282 20.21 -5.74 20.36
N VAL A 283 19.52 -4.67 20.75
CA VAL A 283 18.12 -4.74 21.18
C VAL A 283 17.35 -3.58 20.55
N PRO A 284 16.70 -3.84 19.39
CA PRO A 284 15.72 -2.93 18.83
C PRO A 284 14.73 -2.41 19.89
N GLY A 285 14.56 -1.09 19.94
CA GLY A 285 13.70 -0.42 20.92
C GLY A 285 14.43 0.27 22.08
N ILE A 286 15.66 -0.12 22.44
CA ILE A 286 16.41 0.54 23.54
C ILE A 286 16.73 2.00 23.20
N GLY A 287 17.21 2.32 22.00
CA GLY A 287 17.51 3.71 21.65
C GLY A 287 16.28 4.62 21.61
N GLN A 288 15.12 4.08 21.19
CA GLN A 288 13.84 4.80 21.26
C GLN A 288 13.43 5.05 22.72
N LEU A 289 13.71 4.10 23.63
CA LEU A 289 13.48 4.27 25.07
C LEU A 289 14.37 5.40 25.63
N LEU A 290 15.66 5.40 25.30
CA LEU A 290 16.62 6.45 25.69
C LEU A 290 16.23 7.84 25.16
N ASN A 291 15.60 7.89 23.99
CA ASN A 291 15.03 9.11 23.41
C ASN A 291 13.65 9.48 23.97
N LYS A 292 13.14 8.75 24.98
CA LYS A 292 11.83 8.95 25.63
C LYS A 292 10.63 8.71 24.71
N GLN A 293 10.79 7.93 23.64
CA GLN A 293 9.71 7.53 22.73
C GLN A 293 9.14 6.17 23.13
N TYR A 294 8.44 6.09 24.26
CA TYR A 294 7.99 4.83 24.88
C TYR A 294 7.16 3.94 23.96
N ILE A 295 6.16 4.49 23.27
CA ILE A 295 5.28 3.69 22.41
C ILE A 295 6.05 3.13 21.21
N LYS A 296 6.94 3.94 20.62
CA LYS A 296 7.81 3.52 19.53
C LYS A 296 8.81 2.47 19.98
N SER A 297 9.31 2.60 21.20
CA SER A 297 10.18 1.62 21.85
C SER A 297 9.48 0.26 21.98
N ILE A 298 8.24 0.23 22.48
CA ILE A 298 7.45 -1.01 22.60
C ILE A 298 7.25 -1.66 21.22
N LEU A 299 6.87 -0.87 20.21
CA LEU A 299 6.70 -1.38 18.84
C LEU A 299 7.99 -1.98 18.28
N MET A 300 9.14 -1.31 18.49
CA MET A 300 10.45 -1.80 18.05
C MET A 300 10.92 -2.99 18.89
N PHE A 301 10.47 -3.13 20.13
CA PHE A 301 10.77 -4.29 20.97
C PHE A 301 10.09 -5.57 20.47
N LEU A 302 8.97 -5.48 19.74
CA LEU A 302 8.41 -6.63 19.03
C LEU A 302 9.40 -7.21 18.01
N ALA A 303 10.24 -6.36 17.39
CA ALA A 303 11.31 -6.84 16.52
C ALA A 303 12.38 -7.61 17.31
N THR A 304 12.72 -7.18 18.52
CA THR A 304 13.60 -7.95 19.43
C THR A 304 13.01 -9.33 19.72
N ILE A 305 11.73 -9.41 20.08
CA ILE A 305 11.06 -10.69 20.32
C ILE A 305 11.14 -11.58 19.07
N TYR A 306 10.82 -11.03 17.90
CA TYR A 306 10.92 -11.74 16.64
C TYR A 306 12.34 -12.28 16.39
N ILE A 307 13.38 -11.45 16.57
CA ILE A 307 14.77 -11.85 16.32
C ILE A 307 15.21 -12.98 17.27
N TYR A 308 15.00 -12.80 18.57
CA TYR A 308 15.57 -13.70 19.58
C TYR A 308 14.71 -14.92 19.91
N VAL A 309 13.39 -14.82 19.78
CA VAL A 309 12.46 -15.91 20.11
C VAL A 309 12.09 -16.74 18.87
N ILE A 310 12.08 -16.12 17.69
CA ILE A 310 11.65 -16.80 16.45
C ILE A 310 12.85 -17.05 15.55
N THR A 311 13.50 -15.99 15.07
CA THR A 311 14.50 -16.10 14.01
C THR A 311 15.75 -16.87 14.42
N ILE A 312 16.39 -16.51 15.54
CA ILE A 312 17.63 -17.17 15.97
C ILE A 312 17.40 -18.66 16.30
N PRO A 313 16.39 -19.05 17.11
CA PRO A 313 16.12 -20.46 17.38
C PRO A 313 15.82 -21.26 16.11
N TYR A 314 14.95 -20.74 15.23
CA TYR A 314 14.61 -21.41 13.97
C TYR A 314 15.82 -21.54 13.04
N ALA A 315 16.67 -20.51 12.97
CA ALA A 315 17.90 -20.56 12.18
C ALA A 315 18.90 -21.61 12.67
N LEU A 316 18.89 -21.90 13.98
CA LEU A 316 19.70 -22.95 14.62
C LEU A 316 19.01 -24.33 14.59
N GLY A 317 17.82 -24.45 14.01
CA GLY A 317 17.09 -25.71 13.89
C GLY A 317 16.07 -26.00 14.99
N PHE A 318 15.84 -25.08 15.94
CA PHE A 318 14.80 -25.23 16.96
C PHE A 318 13.42 -24.86 16.41
N GLY A 319 12.45 -25.78 16.55
CA GLY A 319 11.09 -25.58 16.02
C GLY A 319 10.91 -25.97 14.55
N ASN A 320 11.98 -26.47 13.93
CA ASN A 320 11.97 -27.13 12.62
C ASN A 320 11.28 -28.50 12.69
N TYR A 321 10.76 -28.99 11.57
CA TYR A 321 10.07 -30.28 11.47
C TYR A 321 11.05 -31.46 11.44
N GLN A 322 12.10 -31.41 10.61
CA GLN A 322 13.16 -32.44 10.54
C GLN A 322 14.54 -31.95 11.01
N GLY A 323 14.70 -30.64 11.24
CA GLY A 323 15.70 -30.11 12.16
C GLY A 323 17.12 -30.02 11.60
N SER A 324 17.45 -28.86 11.02
CA SER A 324 18.83 -28.37 10.87
C SER A 324 18.93 -26.87 10.54
N GLY A 325 17.82 -26.11 10.57
CA GLY A 325 17.86 -24.66 10.32
C GLY A 325 18.64 -24.30 9.05
N ILE A 326 19.57 -23.35 9.15
CA ILE A 326 20.43 -22.95 8.02
C ILE A 326 21.40 -24.08 7.61
N SER A 327 21.92 -24.88 8.55
CA SER A 327 22.86 -25.95 8.21
C SER A 327 22.22 -27.06 7.37
N GLY A 328 20.88 -27.18 7.39
CA GLY A 328 20.14 -28.12 6.56
C GLY A 328 20.31 -27.88 5.05
N LEU A 329 20.63 -26.65 4.62
CA LEU A 329 20.95 -26.35 3.23
C LEU A 329 22.27 -26.96 2.78
N ILE A 330 23.22 -27.11 3.71
CA ILE A 330 24.53 -27.65 3.38
C ILE A 330 24.45 -29.17 3.36
N THR A 331 23.86 -29.76 4.41
CA THR A 331 23.89 -31.21 4.62
C THR A 331 22.82 -31.96 3.83
N LEU A 332 21.70 -31.34 3.44
CA LEU A 332 20.60 -32.00 2.69
C LEU A 332 20.23 -33.40 3.23
N ALA A 333 20.23 -33.58 4.56
CA ALA A 333 19.97 -34.87 5.22
C ALA A 333 20.95 -36.02 4.87
N GLU A 334 22.19 -35.71 4.49
CA GLU A 334 23.26 -36.69 4.20
C GLU A 334 23.41 -37.72 5.33
N ASN A 335 23.48 -37.25 6.58
CA ASN A 335 23.56 -38.08 7.79
C ASN A 335 22.20 -38.34 8.47
N GLY A 336 21.09 -37.98 7.80
CA GLY A 336 19.74 -38.14 8.34
C GLY A 336 19.25 -39.60 8.37
N GLY A 337 18.20 -39.87 9.13
CA GLY A 337 17.51 -41.15 9.16
C GLY A 337 16.89 -41.53 7.81
N ARG A 338 16.36 -42.76 7.71
CA ARG A 338 15.75 -43.29 6.47
C ARG A 338 14.47 -42.55 6.05
N LEU A 339 13.79 -41.90 7.00
CA LEU A 339 12.55 -41.12 6.76
C LEU A 339 12.83 -39.63 6.45
N ASP A 340 14.09 -39.20 6.55
CA ASP A 340 14.46 -37.81 6.31
C ASP A 340 14.51 -37.53 4.82
N ARG A 341 13.90 -36.41 4.41
CA ARG A 341 13.83 -35.99 3.01
C ARG A 341 14.65 -34.73 2.81
N SER A 342 15.61 -34.78 1.87
CA SER A 342 16.51 -33.64 1.56
C SER A 342 15.75 -32.35 1.23
N ILE A 343 14.59 -32.45 0.58
CA ILE A 343 13.75 -31.30 0.23
C ILE A 343 13.22 -30.53 1.45
N ASN A 344 12.92 -31.22 2.56
CA ASN A 344 12.42 -30.58 3.78
C ASN A 344 13.52 -29.74 4.44
N PHE A 345 14.74 -30.29 4.53
CA PHE A 345 15.91 -29.59 5.07
C PHE A 345 16.23 -28.33 4.27
N MET A 346 16.11 -28.42 2.95
CA MET A 346 16.29 -27.27 2.05
C MET A 346 15.22 -26.20 2.27
N ILE A 347 13.94 -26.55 2.28
CA ILE A 347 12.84 -25.57 2.50
C ILE A 347 12.98 -24.89 3.87
N GLU A 348 13.25 -25.65 4.92
CA GLU A 348 13.46 -25.12 6.26
C GLU A 348 14.65 -24.16 6.34
N GLY A 349 15.76 -24.47 5.69
CA GLY A 349 16.90 -23.58 5.66
C GLY A 349 16.67 -22.33 4.83
N ILE A 350 15.90 -22.40 3.73
CA ILE A 350 15.45 -21.21 2.99
C ILE A 350 14.59 -20.32 3.89
N LEU A 351 13.62 -20.91 4.59
CA LEU A 351 12.78 -20.19 5.55
C LEU A 351 13.63 -19.50 6.62
N ALA A 352 14.64 -20.19 7.15
CA ALA A 352 15.57 -19.63 8.13
C ALA A 352 16.33 -18.42 7.56
N ILE A 353 16.85 -18.49 6.33
CA ILE A 353 17.51 -17.35 5.68
C ILE A 353 16.56 -16.17 5.53
N ILE A 354 15.33 -16.40 5.07
CA ILE A 354 14.32 -15.33 4.91
C ILE A 354 14.02 -14.67 6.25
N LEU A 355 13.82 -15.44 7.32
CA LEU A 355 13.60 -14.91 8.66
C LEU A 355 14.80 -14.09 9.15
N VAL A 356 16.03 -14.52 8.86
CA VAL A 356 17.25 -13.77 9.17
C VAL A 356 17.34 -12.47 8.38
N VAL A 357 17.00 -12.47 7.09
CA VAL A 357 16.98 -11.26 6.27
C VAL A 357 15.95 -10.26 6.81
N ILE A 358 14.75 -10.70 7.18
CA ILE A 358 13.72 -9.83 7.80
C ILE A 358 14.24 -9.28 9.14
N ALA A 359 14.87 -10.10 9.96
CA ALA A 359 15.50 -9.69 11.22
C ALA A 359 16.55 -8.58 11.01
N LEU A 360 17.43 -8.75 10.01
CA LEU A 360 18.42 -7.74 9.64
C LEU A 360 17.78 -6.44 9.16
N LEU A 361 16.72 -6.51 8.34
CA LEU A 361 15.99 -5.33 7.88
C LEU A 361 15.34 -4.56 9.04
N LEU A 362 14.72 -5.26 9.99
CA LEU A 362 14.12 -4.65 11.18
C LEU A 362 15.19 -3.99 12.08
N LEU A 363 16.34 -4.64 12.24
CA LEU A 363 17.48 -4.11 12.99
C LEU A 363 18.04 -2.85 12.34
N ILE A 364 18.27 -2.87 11.01
CA ILE A 364 18.71 -1.70 10.24
C ILE A 364 17.69 -0.56 10.33
N ALA A 365 16.39 -0.87 10.22
CA ALA A 365 15.32 0.12 10.35
C ALA A 365 15.33 0.78 11.73
N SER A 366 15.47 0.00 12.80
CA SER A 366 15.54 0.51 14.18
C SER A 366 16.76 1.41 14.41
N ILE A 367 17.93 1.03 13.89
CA ILE A 367 19.16 1.83 14.00
C ILE A 367 19.03 3.14 13.23
N LYS A 368 18.56 3.08 11.97
CA LYS A 368 18.36 4.28 11.13
C LYS A 368 17.39 5.26 11.79
N ASP A 369 16.32 4.73 12.38
CA ASP A 369 15.33 5.50 13.09
C ASP A 369 15.91 6.28 14.29
N VAL A 370 16.63 5.59 15.19
CA VAL A 370 17.27 6.22 16.36
C VAL A 370 18.32 7.22 15.93
N ASN A 371 19.14 6.88 14.94
CA ASN A 371 20.19 7.75 14.42
C ASN A 371 19.60 9.05 13.84
N LYS A 372 18.51 8.96 13.07
CA LYS A 372 17.79 10.13 12.55
C LYS A 372 17.29 11.02 13.69
N VAL A 373 16.57 10.46 14.66
CA VAL A 373 16.01 11.22 15.80
C VAL A 373 17.11 11.88 16.63
N GLU A 374 18.22 11.19 16.87
CA GLU A 374 19.34 11.76 17.61
C GLU A 374 20.06 12.88 16.84
N ARG A 375 20.26 12.73 15.54
CA ARG A 375 20.84 13.78 14.69
C ARG A 375 19.95 15.02 14.64
N GLU A 376 18.64 14.83 14.50
CA GLU A 376 17.64 15.90 14.58
C GLU A 376 17.73 16.60 15.93
N LYS A 377 17.78 15.85 17.03
CA LYS A 377 17.95 16.41 18.38
C LYS A 377 19.25 17.21 18.56
N ILE A 378 20.35 16.76 17.96
CA ILE A 378 21.64 17.48 17.99
C ILE A 378 21.55 18.81 17.22
N LYS A 379 20.76 18.85 16.13
CA LYS A 379 20.46 20.10 15.40
C LYS A 379 19.55 21.05 16.17
N GLY A 380 18.88 20.59 17.23
CA GLY A 380 17.91 21.38 17.98
C GLY A 380 16.44 21.01 17.71
N ILE A 381 16.18 20.05 16.84
CA ILE A 381 14.83 19.61 16.49
C ILE A 381 14.27 18.75 17.64
N ARG A 382 13.04 19.04 18.07
CA ARG A 382 12.41 18.29 19.16
C ARG A 382 12.07 16.88 18.74
N VAL A 383 12.27 15.93 19.66
CA VAL A 383 11.83 14.54 19.46
C VAL A 383 10.32 14.54 19.30
N LYS A 384 9.87 13.97 18.16
CA LYS A 384 8.45 13.91 17.82
C LYS A 384 7.64 13.20 18.90
N SER A 385 6.50 13.78 19.25
CA SER A 385 5.53 13.18 20.15
C SER A 385 4.88 11.95 19.52
N TRP A 386 4.21 11.12 20.33
CA TRP A 386 3.43 10.00 19.77
C TRP A 386 2.29 10.50 18.87
N CYS A 387 1.66 11.62 19.21
CA CYS A 387 0.59 12.21 18.41
C CYS A 387 1.12 12.63 17.03
N GLU A 388 2.25 13.35 17.00
CA GLU A 388 2.92 13.75 15.75
C GLU A 388 3.37 12.53 14.95
N THR A 389 3.95 11.53 15.61
CA THR A 389 4.39 10.29 14.94
C THR A 389 3.21 9.55 14.31
N LYS A 390 2.08 9.44 15.03
CA LYS A 390 0.87 8.83 14.52
C LYS A 390 0.31 9.60 13.32
N GLN A 391 0.32 10.93 13.37
CA GLN A 391 -0.13 11.76 12.26
C GLN A 391 0.78 11.56 11.03
N THR A 392 2.10 11.60 11.19
CA THR A 392 3.05 11.33 10.10
C THR A 392 2.85 9.93 9.50
N ILE A 393 2.62 8.89 10.33
CA ILE A 393 2.34 7.54 9.83
C ILE A 393 1.03 7.49 9.04
N LEU A 394 0.01 8.25 9.44
CA LEU A 394 -1.29 8.25 8.73
C LEU A 394 -1.27 9.08 7.44
N GLU A 395 -0.48 10.15 7.38
CA GLU A 395 -0.39 11.04 6.22
C GLU A 395 0.60 10.51 5.17
N GLU A 396 1.81 10.13 5.60
CA GLU A 396 2.91 9.72 4.71
C GLU A 396 3.08 8.19 4.70
N GLY A 397 2.89 7.53 5.84
CA GLY A 397 3.20 6.11 6.03
C GLY A 397 2.06 5.13 5.72
N PHE A 398 0.84 5.63 5.48
CA PHE A 398 -0.35 4.80 5.41
C PHE A 398 -0.33 3.77 4.28
N PRO A 399 0.09 4.11 3.03
CA PRO A 399 0.20 3.13 1.95
C PRO A 399 1.11 1.96 2.34
N TYR A 400 2.27 2.24 2.94
CA TYR A 400 3.22 1.22 3.36
C TYR A 400 2.67 0.32 4.47
N LEU A 401 1.97 0.89 5.45
CA LEU A 401 1.42 0.13 6.58
C LEU A 401 0.33 -0.84 6.12
N VAL A 402 -0.55 -0.40 5.23
CA VAL A 402 -1.64 -1.24 4.68
C VAL A 402 -1.09 -2.32 3.75
N SER A 403 -0.03 -2.03 2.99
CA SER A 403 0.60 -3.01 2.10
C SER A 403 1.50 -4.02 2.82
N LEU A 404 1.97 -3.73 4.03
CA LEU A 404 2.95 -4.57 4.75
C LEU A 404 2.50 -6.04 4.93
N PRO A 405 1.26 -6.36 5.37
CA PRO A 405 0.84 -7.76 5.55
C PRO A 405 0.82 -8.53 4.23
N ALA A 406 0.31 -7.90 3.16
CA ALA A 406 0.30 -8.50 1.83
C ALA A 406 1.72 -8.74 1.32
N LEU A 407 2.63 -7.76 1.49
CA LEU A 407 4.04 -7.91 1.11
C LEU A 407 4.72 -9.06 1.86
N VAL A 408 4.49 -9.19 3.16
CA VAL A 408 5.06 -10.31 3.94
C VAL A 408 4.58 -11.65 3.40
N ILE A 409 3.28 -11.80 3.19
CA ILE A 409 2.70 -13.05 2.64
C ILE A 409 3.25 -13.34 1.24
N ILE A 410 3.31 -12.31 0.38
CA ILE A 410 3.87 -12.43 -0.98
C ILE A 410 5.34 -12.87 -0.93
N VAL A 411 6.14 -12.31 -0.02
CA VAL A 411 7.55 -12.70 0.12
C VAL A 411 7.66 -14.19 0.43
N PHE A 412 6.89 -14.72 1.38
CA PHE A 412 6.95 -16.15 1.70
C PHE A 412 6.40 -17.04 0.58
N ILE A 413 5.22 -16.74 0.06
CA ILE A 413 4.55 -17.59 -0.94
C ILE A 413 5.30 -17.59 -2.28
N VAL A 414 5.92 -16.47 -2.66
CA VAL A 414 6.58 -16.32 -3.96
C VAL A 414 8.06 -16.68 -3.89
N PHE A 415 8.81 -16.15 -2.91
CA PHE A 415 10.27 -16.35 -2.91
C PHE A 415 10.67 -17.74 -2.43
N VAL A 416 9.93 -18.38 -1.51
CA VAL A 416 10.31 -19.72 -1.03
C VAL A 416 10.31 -20.73 -2.19
N PRO A 417 9.25 -20.87 -3.01
CA PRO A 417 9.26 -21.79 -4.15
C PRO A 417 10.30 -21.43 -5.21
N ILE A 418 10.52 -20.13 -5.46
CA ILE A 418 11.53 -19.68 -6.43
C ILE A 418 12.93 -20.09 -5.99
N ILE A 419 13.31 -19.77 -4.74
CA ILE A 419 14.62 -20.13 -4.20
C ILE A 419 14.76 -21.65 -4.15
N THR A 420 13.71 -22.37 -3.73
CA THR A 420 13.69 -23.84 -3.71
C THR A 420 13.94 -24.42 -5.10
N THR A 421 13.27 -23.90 -6.13
CA THR A 421 13.49 -24.31 -7.53
C THR A 421 14.92 -24.03 -7.98
N VAL A 422 15.44 -22.84 -7.67
CA VAL A 422 16.83 -22.48 -7.97
C VAL A 422 17.83 -23.37 -7.23
N LEU A 423 17.52 -23.83 -6.03
CA LEU A 423 18.40 -24.75 -5.32
C LEU A 423 18.32 -26.18 -5.88
N ILE A 424 17.11 -26.68 -6.17
CA ILE A 424 16.89 -28.00 -6.79
C ILE A 424 17.63 -28.12 -8.14
N SER A 425 17.77 -27.04 -8.90
CA SER A 425 18.51 -27.10 -10.17
C SER A 425 20.00 -27.40 -10.02
N PHE A 426 20.59 -27.21 -8.84
CA PHE A 426 21.99 -27.58 -8.54
C PHE A 426 22.11 -28.94 -7.83
N THR A 427 21.02 -29.70 -7.66
CA THR A 427 21.03 -31.01 -6.99
C THR A 427 20.94 -32.17 -7.98
N GLY A 428 21.19 -33.39 -7.50
CA GLY A 428 21.03 -34.64 -8.23
C GLY A 428 19.65 -35.29 -8.09
N MET A 429 18.57 -34.51 -7.93
CA MET A 429 17.22 -35.05 -7.70
C MET A 429 16.63 -35.66 -8.97
N ASP A 430 16.61 -36.99 -9.02
CA ASP A 430 16.18 -37.84 -10.12
C ASP A 430 15.18 -38.92 -9.63
N PRO A 431 14.58 -39.73 -10.51
CA PRO A 431 13.57 -40.72 -10.12
C PRO A 431 14.03 -41.73 -9.07
N ASN A 432 15.34 -41.98 -9.00
CA ASN A 432 15.95 -42.94 -8.06
C ASN A 432 16.36 -42.28 -6.73
N SER A 433 16.54 -40.95 -6.71
CA SER A 433 17.04 -40.17 -5.58
C SER A 433 16.01 -39.21 -4.97
N GLN A 434 14.70 -39.42 -5.22
CA GLN A 434 13.61 -38.55 -4.76
C GLN A 434 13.60 -38.23 -3.26
N ALA A 435 13.98 -39.19 -2.42
CA ALA A 435 13.99 -39.00 -0.96
C ALA A 435 15.28 -38.32 -0.49
N LYS A 436 16.43 -38.71 -1.04
CA LYS A 436 17.75 -38.25 -0.64
C LYS A 436 18.59 -37.91 -1.86
N PHE A 437 18.97 -36.63 -1.97
CA PHE A 437 19.79 -36.11 -3.05
C PHE A 437 20.86 -35.17 -2.50
N GLY A 438 22.01 -35.12 -3.18
CA GLY A 438 23.11 -34.23 -2.87
C GLY A 438 23.23 -33.08 -3.87
N TRP A 439 24.19 -32.20 -3.62
CA TRP A 439 24.59 -31.14 -4.54
C TRP A 439 25.44 -31.73 -5.69
N GLU A 440 25.03 -31.50 -6.94
CA GLU A 440 25.76 -31.91 -8.15
C GLU A 440 26.30 -30.71 -8.95
N ALA A 441 26.35 -29.54 -8.30
CA ALA A 441 26.83 -28.27 -8.86
C ALA A 441 26.14 -27.95 -10.21
N LEU A 442 26.92 -27.80 -11.29
CA LEU A 442 26.42 -27.34 -12.59
C LEU A 442 26.08 -28.47 -13.57
N LYS A 443 26.09 -29.74 -13.15
CA LYS A 443 25.93 -30.89 -14.05
C LYS A 443 24.62 -30.88 -14.86
N ASN A 444 23.51 -30.47 -14.25
CA ASN A 444 22.23 -30.33 -14.96
C ASN A 444 22.30 -29.24 -16.04
N TYR A 445 22.96 -28.12 -15.74
CA TYR A 445 23.13 -27.01 -16.68
C TYR A 445 24.05 -27.39 -17.85
N THR A 446 25.16 -28.07 -17.58
CA THR A 446 26.06 -28.54 -18.65
C THR A 446 25.34 -29.51 -19.58
N MET A 447 24.60 -30.47 -19.03
CA MET A 447 23.80 -31.44 -19.81
C MET A 447 22.80 -30.75 -20.76
N ILE A 448 22.11 -29.71 -20.30
CA ILE A 448 21.14 -28.95 -21.13
C ILE A 448 21.87 -28.16 -22.22
N ILE A 449 22.96 -27.46 -21.86
CA ILE A 449 23.70 -26.57 -22.77
C ILE A 449 24.42 -27.38 -23.87
N THR A 450 25.07 -28.49 -23.51
CA THR A 450 25.75 -29.35 -24.49
C THR A 450 24.80 -30.23 -25.29
N GLY A 451 23.51 -30.24 -24.92
CA GLY A 451 22.51 -31.10 -25.56
C GLY A 451 22.74 -32.59 -25.29
N GLU A 452 23.46 -32.91 -24.22
CA GLU A 452 23.79 -34.28 -23.84
C GLU A 452 22.62 -34.99 -23.15
N GLY A 453 22.53 -36.29 -23.39
CA GLY A 453 21.45 -37.13 -22.88
C GLY A 453 20.08 -36.80 -23.47
N MET A 454 19.10 -37.63 -23.15
CA MET A 454 17.78 -37.54 -23.78
C MET A 454 17.03 -36.26 -23.40
N ALA A 455 17.27 -35.69 -22.21
CA ALA A 455 16.65 -34.43 -21.80
C ALA A 455 17.29 -33.19 -22.46
N GLY A 456 18.62 -33.14 -22.58
CA GLY A 456 19.33 -32.01 -23.20
C GLY A 456 19.06 -31.88 -24.69
N ALA A 457 19.05 -33.02 -25.41
CA ALA A 457 18.77 -33.03 -26.86
C ALA A 457 17.34 -32.58 -27.19
N VAL A 458 16.38 -32.95 -26.35
CA VAL A 458 14.95 -32.60 -26.53
C VAL A 458 14.68 -31.13 -26.21
N PHE A 459 15.39 -30.55 -25.24
CA PHE A 459 15.25 -29.14 -24.84
C PHE A 459 15.35 -28.16 -26.03
N TRP A 460 16.38 -28.28 -26.88
CA TRP A 460 16.60 -27.34 -27.98
C TRP A 460 15.53 -27.41 -29.07
N LYS A 461 15.02 -28.61 -29.36
CA LYS A 461 13.89 -28.80 -30.30
C LYS A 461 12.64 -28.12 -29.79
N ILE A 462 12.32 -28.34 -28.51
CA ILE A 462 11.14 -27.76 -27.85
C ILE A 462 11.29 -26.24 -27.70
N LEU A 463 12.49 -25.73 -27.40
CA LEU A 463 12.77 -24.31 -27.37
C LEU A 463 12.51 -23.67 -28.74
N GLY A 464 12.98 -24.29 -29.83
CA GLY A 464 12.73 -23.83 -31.19
C GLY A 464 11.23 -23.72 -31.50
N TRP A 465 10.45 -24.76 -31.20
CA TRP A 465 9.00 -24.71 -31.34
C TRP A 465 8.35 -23.68 -30.41
N THR A 466 8.79 -23.56 -29.15
CA THR A 466 8.25 -22.59 -28.19
C THR A 466 8.42 -21.16 -28.68
N ILE A 467 9.56 -20.83 -29.31
CA ILE A 467 9.79 -19.52 -29.91
C ILE A 467 8.84 -19.28 -31.09
N ILE A 468 8.71 -20.25 -32.00
CA ILE A 468 7.81 -20.16 -33.16
C ILE A 468 6.36 -20.00 -32.70
N TRP A 469 5.92 -20.85 -31.77
CA TRP A 469 4.63 -20.79 -31.09
C TRP A 469 4.36 -19.39 -30.53
N THR A 470 5.28 -18.90 -29.70
CA THR A 470 5.12 -17.62 -29.01
C THR A 470 5.00 -16.48 -30.00
N ILE A 471 5.86 -16.43 -31.02
CA ILE A 471 5.83 -15.37 -32.03
C ILE A 471 4.56 -15.48 -32.88
N ALA A 472 4.24 -16.65 -33.40
CA ALA A 472 3.11 -16.85 -34.30
C ALA A 472 1.77 -16.61 -33.58
N ALA A 473 1.52 -17.26 -32.45
CA ALA A 473 0.27 -17.14 -31.70
C ALA A 473 0.05 -15.73 -31.16
N THR A 474 1.09 -15.12 -30.59
CA THR A 474 0.98 -13.76 -30.03
C THR A 474 0.79 -12.73 -31.13
N THR A 475 1.59 -12.79 -32.19
CA THR A 475 1.49 -11.81 -33.29
C THR A 475 0.16 -11.93 -34.02
N LEU A 476 -0.35 -13.15 -34.20
CA LEU A 476 -1.70 -13.38 -34.74
C LEU A 476 -2.77 -12.75 -33.84
N GLY A 477 -2.72 -13.01 -32.53
CA GLY A 477 -3.67 -12.42 -31.58
C GLY A 477 -3.61 -10.90 -31.54
N ILE A 478 -2.40 -10.32 -31.57
CA ILE A 478 -2.20 -8.87 -31.62
C ILE A 478 -2.76 -8.30 -32.92
N GLY A 479 -2.40 -8.88 -34.07
CA GLY A 479 -2.84 -8.43 -35.38
C GLY A 479 -4.37 -8.44 -35.52
N LEU A 480 -5.00 -9.55 -35.11
CA LEU A 480 -6.46 -9.69 -35.13
C LEU A 480 -7.13 -8.72 -34.16
N GLY A 481 -6.69 -8.67 -32.90
CA GLY A 481 -7.30 -7.81 -31.89
C GLY A 481 -7.17 -6.33 -32.21
N PHE A 482 -5.99 -5.92 -32.66
CA PHE A 482 -5.72 -4.54 -33.06
C PHE A 482 -6.47 -4.16 -34.34
N GLY A 483 -6.48 -5.03 -35.34
CA GLY A 483 -7.24 -4.83 -36.58
C GLY A 483 -8.74 -4.67 -36.31
N LEU A 484 -9.31 -5.55 -35.48
CA LEU A 484 -10.71 -5.44 -35.05
C LEU A 484 -10.98 -4.16 -34.26
N ALA A 485 -10.05 -3.74 -33.39
CA ALA A 485 -10.19 -2.52 -32.60
C ALA A 485 -10.24 -1.28 -33.50
N LEU A 486 -9.34 -1.19 -34.48
CA LEU A 486 -9.33 -0.11 -35.47
C LEU A 486 -10.62 -0.08 -36.31
N LEU A 487 -11.08 -1.24 -36.77
CA LEU A 487 -12.32 -1.34 -37.54
C LEU A 487 -13.51 -0.84 -36.70
N LEU A 488 -13.71 -1.38 -35.50
CA LEU A 488 -14.86 -1.06 -34.64
C LEU A 488 -14.80 0.33 -33.99
N ASN A 489 -13.64 0.96 -33.97
CA ASN A 489 -13.52 2.35 -33.55
C ASN A 489 -14.05 3.32 -34.61
N ASN A 490 -14.08 2.93 -35.89
CA ASN A 490 -14.53 3.78 -37.00
C ASN A 490 -16.03 4.17 -36.86
N GLU A 491 -16.36 5.46 -36.89
CA GLU A 491 -17.73 6.01 -36.78
C GLU A 491 -18.72 5.47 -37.84
N ARG A 492 -18.23 5.00 -38.99
CA ARG A 492 -19.07 4.48 -40.08
C ARG A 492 -19.72 3.13 -39.78
N ILE A 493 -19.20 2.36 -38.81
CA ILE A 493 -19.75 1.05 -38.47
C ILE A 493 -21.03 1.23 -37.64
N LYS A 494 -22.15 0.72 -38.15
CA LYS A 494 -23.43 0.63 -37.44
C LYS A 494 -23.48 -0.66 -36.60
N GLY A 495 -24.15 -0.64 -35.45
CA GLY A 495 -24.28 -1.82 -34.58
C GLY A 495 -23.03 -2.19 -33.77
N LYS A 496 -22.11 -1.25 -33.53
CA LYS A 496 -20.83 -1.47 -32.82
C LYS A 496 -20.95 -2.23 -31.50
N VAL A 497 -22.04 -2.02 -30.76
CA VAL A 497 -22.28 -2.67 -29.47
C VAL A 497 -22.39 -4.19 -29.65
N ILE A 498 -23.14 -4.67 -30.64
CA ILE A 498 -23.32 -6.10 -30.91
C ILE A 498 -21.98 -6.74 -31.29
N PHE A 499 -21.27 -6.14 -32.24
CA PHE A 499 -19.96 -6.64 -32.67
C PHE A 499 -18.93 -6.65 -31.52
N ARG A 500 -18.86 -5.57 -30.72
CA ARG A 500 -18.00 -5.51 -29.54
C ARG A 500 -18.31 -6.65 -28.56
N SER A 501 -19.60 -6.90 -28.29
CA SER A 501 -20.01 -8.00 -27.42
C SER A 501 -19.54 -9.34 -27.96
N ILE A 502 -19.76 -9.62 -29.26
CA ILE A 502 -19.35 -10.89 -29.90
C ILE A 502 -17.84 -11.09 -29.83
N TYR A 503 -17.04 -10.07 -30.16
CA TYR A 503 -15.58 -10.19 -30.16
C TYR A 503 -14.96 -10.24 -28.76
N LEU A 504 -15.71 -9.88 -27.72
CA LEU A 504 -15.29 -10.04 -26.32
C LEU A 504 -15.68 -11.40 -25.72
N LEU A 505 -16.59 -12.15 -26.36
CA LEU A 505 -17.01 -13.48 -25.89
C LEU A 505 -15.86 -14.46 -25.63
N PRO A 506 -14.80 -14.54 -26.48
CA PRO A 506 -13.71 -15.48 -26.25
C PRO A 506 -13.00 -15.27 -24.91
N TRP A 507 -12.96 -14.02 -24.43
CA TRP A 507 -12.38 -13.67 -23.13
C TRP A 507 -13.39 -13.77 -21.98
N ALA A 508 -14.69 -13.60 -22.27
CA ALA A 508 -15.75 -13.74 -21.27
C ALA A 508 -15.99 -15.19 -20.85
N VAL A 509 -15.74 -16.15 -21.76
CA VAL A 509 -15.82 -17.59 -21.48
C VAL A 509 -14.48 -18.07 -20.90
N PRO A 510 -14.48 -18.88 -19.82
CA PRO A 510 -13.25 -19.45 -19.28
C PRO A 510 -12.47 -20.24 -20.34
N ALA A 511 -11.20 -19.88 -20.55
CA ALA A 511 -10.38 -20.41 -21.64
C ALA A 511 -10.27 -21.95 -21.64
N PHE A 512 -10.22 -22.59 -20.47
CA PHE A 512 -10.13 -24.05 -20.38
C PHE A 512 -11.34 -24.76 -21.02
N ILE A 513 -12.55 -24.19 -20.89
CA ILE A 513 -13.77 -24.75 -21.51
C ILE A 513 -13.64 -24.68 -23.02
N THR A 514 -13.23 -23.52 -23.54
CA THR A 514 -13.00 -23.31 -24.97
C THR A 514 -11.97 -24.28 -25.53
N ILE A 515 -10.82 -24.44 -24.86
CA ILE A 515 -9.74 -25.30 -25.35
C ILE A 515 -10.21 -26.77 -25.39
N ILE A 516 -10.87 -27.25 -24.34
CA ILE A 516 -11.43 -28.61 -24.30
C ILE A 516 -12.52 -28.78 -25.36
N PHE A 517 -13.37 -27.77 -25.58
CA PHE A 517 -14.38 -27.80 -26.64
C PHE A 517 -13.73 -27.98 -28.03
N PHE A 518 -12.71 -27.19 -28.37
CA PHE A 518 -11.99 -27.35 -29.62
C PHE A 518 -11.18 -28.66 -29.68
N SER A 519 -10.68 -29.16 -28.54
CA SER A 519 -10.07 -30.48 -28.45
C SER A 519 -11.04 -31.58 -28.87
N ILE A 520 -12.26 -31.56 -28.34
CA ILE A 520 -13.30 -32.55 -28.67
C ILE A 520 -13.65 -32.47 -30.15
N LEU A 521 -13.91 -31.25 -30.66
CA LEU A 521 -14.19 -31.03 -32.08
C LEU A 521 -13.06 -31.51 -33.01
N SER A 522 -11.81 -31.40 -32.55
CA SER A 522 -10.61 -31.79 -33.30
C SER A 522 -10.22 -33.26 -33.13
N SER A 523 -11.02 -34.06 -32.41
CA SER A 523 -10.79 -35.51 -32.29
C SER A 523 -10.97 -36.19 -33.66
N PRO A 524 -10.43 -37.40 -33.89
CA PRO A 524 -10.55 -38.08 -35.19
C PRO A 524 -12.00 -38.18 -35.70
N ASN A 525 -12.96 -38.44 -34.80
CA ASN A 525 -14.39 -38.49 -35.10
C ASN A 525 -15.13 -37.18 -34.75
N GLY A 526 -14.39 -36.10 -34.50
CA GLY A 526 -14.96 -34.81 -34.12
C GLY A 526 -15.50 -34.06 -35.34
N ALA A 527 -16.50 -33.21 -35.12
CA ALA A 527 -17.20 -32.51 -36.20
C ALA A 527 -16.25 -31.61 -37.02
N LEU A 528 -15.24 -30.99 -36.39
CA LEU A 528 -14.28 -30.15 -37.12
C LEU A 528 -13.36 -31.00 -38.01
N THR A 529 -12.86 -32.13 -37.51
CA THR A 529 -12.04 -33.06 -38.30
C THR A 529 -12.83 -33.63 -39.47
N GLN A 530 -14.05 -34.11 -39.24
CA GLN A 530 -14.91 -34.65 -40.30
C GLN A 530 -15.25 -33.60 -41.37
N MET A 531 -15.54 -32.36 -40.95
CA MET A 531 -15.78 -31.26 -41.88
C MET A 531 -14.54 -30.98 -42.73
N LEU A 532 -13.34 -30.96 -42.15
CA LEU A 532 -12.10 -30.73 -42.89
C LEU A 532 -11.72 -31.91 -43.80
N GLN A 533 -12.02 -33.15 -43.41
CA GLN A 533 -11.82 -34.33 -44.25
C GLN A 533 -12.62 -34.26 -45.57
N GLN A 534 -13.79 -33.62 -45.58
CA GLN A 534 -14.55 -33.39 -46.82
C GLN A 534 -13.80 -32.52 -47.83
N PHE A 535 -12.92 -31.62 -47.37
CA PHE A 535 -12.15 -30.72 -48.22
C PHE A 535 -10.72 -31.22 -48.50
N PHE A 536 -10.09 -31.90 -47.53
CA PHE A 536 -8.68 -32.29 -47.58
C PHE A 536 -8.46 -33.81 -47.73
N GLY A 537 -9.53 -34.61 -47.75
CA GLY A 537 -9.51 -36.07 -47.90
C GLY A 537 -9.61 -36.83 -46.57
N GLU A 538 -10.01 -38.10 -46.66
CA GLU A 538 -10.28 -38.97 -45.48
C GLU A 538 -9.06 -39.21 -44.58
N GLY A 539 -7.84 -39.10 -45.13
CA GLY A 539 -6.59 -39.22 -44.35
C GLY A 539 -6.25 -38.00 -43.50
N PHE A 540 -6.98 -36.88 -43.63
CA PHE A 540 -6.71 -35.67 -42.87
C PHE A 540 -7.05 -35.87 -41.39
N SER A 541 -6.09 -35.61 -40.50
CA SER A 541 -6.28 -35.71 -39.05
C SER A 541 -5.65 -34.52 -38.36
N ILE A 542 -6.44 -33.83 -37.51
CA ILE A 542 -5.95 -32.67 -36.77
C ILE A 542 -4.96 -33.10 -35.69
N LYS A 543 -5.36 -34.06 -34.83
CA LYS A 543 -4.58 -34.46 -33.65
C LYS A 543 -3.43 -35.41 -33.92
N ASN A 544 -3.46 -36.15 -35.03
CA ASN A 544 -2.40 -37.11 -35.38
C ASN A 544 -1.32 -36.51 -36.29
N ASP A 545 -1.59 -35.36 -36.92
CA ASP A 545 -0.60 -34.60 -37.69
C ASP A 545 -0.06 -33.46 -36.84
N ALA A 546 1.26 -33.42 -36.68
CA ALA A 546 1.93 -32.42 -35.85
C ALA A 546 1.83 -31.01 -36.43
N PHE A 547 1.98 -30.84 -37.74
CA PHE A 547 1.88 -29.54 -38.37
C PHE A 547 0.46 -28.99 -38.24
N VAL A 548 -0.55 -29.81 -38.50
CA VAL A 548 -1.95 -29.41 -38.38
C VAL A 548 -2.31 -29.09 -36.93
N SER A 549 -1.89 -29.91 -35.97
CA SER A 549 -2.07 -29.64 -34.53
C SER A 549 -1.46 -28.29 -34.12
N ARG A 550 -0.22 -28.02 -34.55
CA ARG A 550 0.49 -26.75 -34.29
C ARG A 550 -0.27 -25.54 -34.85
N VAL A 551 -0.78 -25.63 -36.07
CA VAL A 551 -1.58 -24.56 -36.71
C VAL A 551 -2.90 -24.33 -35.96
N VAL A 552 -3.62 -25.40 -35.61
CA VAL A 552 -4.89 -25.28 -34.88
C VAL A 552 -4.68 -24.65 -33.51
N LEU A 553 -3.63 -25.04 -32.77
CA LEU A 553 -3.27 -24.41 -31.51
C LEU A 553 -3.00 -22.91 -31.67
N ILE A 554 -2.27 -22.50 -32.72
CA ILE A 554 -1.96 -21.09 -33.00
C ILE A 554 -3.26 -20.32 -33.27
N CYS A 555 -4.18 -20.90 -34.04
CA CYS A 555 -5.48 -20.30 -34.33
C CYS A 555 -6.35 -20.15 -33.07
N ILE A 556 -6.41 -21.17 -32.21
CA ILE A 556 -7.14 -21.12 -30.94
C ILE A 556 -6.57 -20.00 -30.05
N GLN A 557 -5.24 -19.94 -29.93
CA GLN A 557 -4.60 -18.89 -29.13
C GLN A 557 -4.76 -17.49 -29.74
N GLY A 558 -4.67 -17.38 -31.06
CA GLY A 558 -4.89 -16.14 -31.79
C GLY A 558 -6.30 -15.62 -31.55
N TRP A 559 -7.31 -16.51 -31.59
CA TRP A 559 -8.70 -16.16 -31.29
C TRP A 559 -8.88 -15.70 -29.84
N LEU A 560 -8.44 -16.49 -28.86
CA LEU A 560 -8.53 -16.14 -27.43
C LEU A 560 -7.77 -14.84 -27.09
N GLY A 561 -6.54 -14.72 -27.59
CA GLY A 561 -5.68 -13.57 -27.36
C GLY A 561 -6.18 -12.30 -28.04
N SER A 562 -6.83 -12.43 -29.21
CA SER A 562 -7.36 -11.28 -29.95
C SER A 562 -8.38 -10.47 -29.15
N SER A 563 -9.23 -11.13 -28.35
CA SER A 563 -10.25 -10.44 -27.53
C SER A 563 -9.64 -9.56 -26.45
N TYR A 564 -8.56 -10.02 -25.80
CA TYR A 564 -7.84 -9.22 -24.82
C TYR A 564 -7.18 -8.00 -25.47
N VAL A 565 -6.46 -8.21 -26.58
CA VAL A 565 -5.80 -7.11 -27.32
C VAL A 565 -6.83 -6.14 -27.89
N PHE A 566 -7.97 -6.64 -28.36
CA PHE A 566 -9.10 -5.85 -28.84
C PHE A 566 -9.65 -4.92 -27.76
N LEU A 567 -9.93 -5.44 -26.57
CA LEU A 567 -10.44 -4.66 -25.44
C LEU A 567 -9.46 -3.56 -25.05
N LEU A 568 -8.19 -3.94 -24.88
CA LEU A 568 -7.10 -3.06 -24.48
C LEU A 568 -6.85 -1.96 -25.51
N SER A 569 -6.77 -2.30 -26.79
CA SER A 569 -6.56 -1.34 -27.88
C SER A 569 -7.76 -0.41 -28.04
N THR A 570 -9.00 -0.92 -27.86
CA THR A 570 -10.21 -0.09 -27.90
C THR A 570 -10.23 0.94 -26.77
N GLY A 571 -9.84 0.54 -25.55
CA GLY A 571 -9.77 1.47 -24.41
C GLY A 571 -8.79 2.61 -24.64
N VAL A 572 -7.60 2.29 -25.19
CA VAL A 572 -6.60 3.30 -25.57
C VAL A 572 -7.07 4.17 -26.74
N LEU A 573 -7.67 3.59 -27.78
CA LEU A 573 -8.22 4.34 -28.90
C LEU A 573 -9.27 5.38 -28.47
N GLN A 574 -10.03 5.07 -27.42
CA GLN A 574 -11.06 5.95 -26.86
C GLN A 574 -10.50 7.07 -25.97
N SER A 575 -9.26 6.97 -25.48
CA SER A 575 -8.65 8.02 -24.66
C SER A 575 -7.96 9.11 -25.49
N ILE A 576 -7.72 8.87 -26.79
CA ILE A 576 -7.08 9.84 -27.68
C ILE A 576 -8.01 11.04 -27.89
N ASN A 577 -7.52 12.25 -27.59
CA ASN A 577 -8.28 13.48 -27.76
C ASN A 577 -8.66 13.70 -29.25
N LYS A 578 -9.93 14.06 -29.50
CA LYS A 578 -10.46 14.33 -30.83
C LYS A 578 -9.80 15.54 -31.49
N ASP A 579 -9.37 16.53 -30.71
CA ASP A 579 -8.72 17.75 -31.19
C ASP A 579 -7.48 17.46 -32.06
N LEU A 580 -6.77 16.35 -31.80
CA LEU A 580 -5.63 15.92 -32.61
C LEU A 580 -6.03 15.51 -34.03
N TYR A 581 -7.20 14.90 -34.18
CA TYR A 581 -7.74 14.50 -35.48
C TYR A 581 -8.29 15.71 -36.23
N GLU A 582 -8.94 16.64 -35.52
CA GLU A 582 -9.44 17.90 -36.08
C GLU A 582 -8.30 18.79 -36.59
N ALA A 583 -7.23 18.93 -35.82
CA ALA A 583 -6.02 19.63 -36.27
C ALA A 583 -5.41 18.99 -37.53
N ALA A 584 -5.34 17.65 -37.57
CA ALA A 584 -4.86 16.94 -38.75
C ALA A 584 -5.78 17.11 -39.97
N ASP A 585 -7.10 17.26 -39.76
CA ASP A 585 -8.05 17.57 -40.82
C ASP A 585 -7.87 18.99 -41.36
N ILE A 586 -7.54 19.96 -40.50
CA ILE A 586 -7.17 21.33 -40.91
C ILE A 586 -5.88 21.32 -41.75
N ASP A 587 -4.90 20.49 -41.41
CA ASP A 587 -3.66 20.29 -42.16
C ASP A 587 -3.83 19.46 -43.45
N GLY A 588 -5.05 19.02 -43.78
CA GLY A 588 -5.34 18.24 -44.98
C GLY A 588 -4.80 16.80 -44.94
N ALA A 589 -4.64 16.22 -43.75
CA ALA A 589 -4.16 14.85 -43.60
C ALA A 589 -5.22 13.82 -44.04
N SER A 590 -4.87 12.91 -44.95
CA SER A 590 -5.74 11.80 -45.34
C SER A 590 -5.97 10.81 -44.18
N ASN A 591 -7.04 10.02 -44.25
CA ASN A 591 -7.35 9.01 -43.21
C ASN A 591 -6.21 7.99 -42.98
N VAL A 592 -5.47 7.62 -44.04
CA VAL A 592 -4.30 6.74 -43.92
C VAL A 592 -3.15 7.46 -43.22
N LYS A 593 -2.93 8.75 -43.51
CA LYS A 593 -1.94 9.56 -42.78
C LYS A 593 -2.32 9.68 -41.30
N LYS A 594 -3.58 9.99 -40.97
CA LYS A 594 -4.06 10.04 -39.57
C LYS A 594 -3.88 8.70 -38.87
N LEU A 595 -4.22 7.58 -39.52
CA LEU A 595 -4.03 6.23 -38.99
C LEU A 595 -2.55 5.92 -38.70
N MET A 596 -1.67 6.11 -39.70
CA MET A 596 -0.25 5.72 -39.59
C MET A 596 0.59 6.69 -38.76
N ARG A 597 0.24 7.98 -38.71
CA ARG A 597 1.03 9.03 -38.03
C ARG A 597 0.50 9.41 -36.65
N ILE A 598 -0.80 9.22 -36.39
CA ILE A 598 -1.42 9.59 -35.11
C ILE A 598 -1.86 8.33 -34.38
N THR A 599 -2.82 7.60 -34.94
CA THR A 599 -3.51 6.52 -34.24
C THR A 599 -2.59 5.35 -33.89
N ILE A 600 -1.94 4.72 -34.88
CA ILE A 600 -1.11 3.53 -34.65
C ILE A 600 0.06 3.84 -33.70
N PRO A 601 0.84 4.93 -33.90
CA PRO A 601 1.93 5.25 -32.98
C PRO A 601 1.45 5.51 -31.55
N MET A 602 0.35 6.25 -31.36
CA MET A 602 -0.17 6.54 -30.02
C MET A 602 -0.70 5.29 -29.31
N VAL A 603 -1.41 4.42 -30.03
CA VAL A 603 -1.91 3.18 -29.43
C VAL A 603 -0.77 2.22 -29.13
N LEU A 604 0.18 2.02 -30.05
CA LEU A 604 1.34 1.17 -29.80
C LEU A 604 2.19 1.71 -28.66
N PHE A 605 2.39 3.03 -28.55
CA PHE A 605 3.12 3.63 -27.44
C PHE A 605 2.50 3.28 -26.08
N GLN A 606 1.17 3.36 -25.96
CA GLN A 606 0.45 3.08 -24.71
C GLN A 606 0.28 1.58 -24.44
N THR A 607 0.16 0.76 -25.49
CA THR A 607 -0.11 -0.69 -25.36
C THR A 607 1.16 -1.54 -25.35
N ALA A 608 2.30 -1.04 -25.86
CA ALA A 608 3.55 -1.79 -26.01
C ALA A 608 4.01 -2.53 -24.74
N PRO A 609 4.00 -1.93 -23.52
CA PRO A 609 4.40 -2.68 -22.31
C PRO A 609 3.52 -3.90 -22.06
N LEU A 610 2.22 -3.77 -22.33
CA LEU A 610 1.24 -4.86 -22.15
C LEU A 610 1.36 -5.91 -23.26
N LEU A 611 1.77 -5.52 -24.46
CA LEU A 611 2.07 -6.43 -25.56
C LEU A 611 3.31 -7.28 -25.27
N VAL A 612 4.38 -6.72 -24.69
CA VAL A 612 5.54 -7.49 -24.21
C VAL A 612 5.12 -8.56 -23.19
N GLY A 613 4.18 -8.20 -22.31
CA GLY A 613 3.55 -9.15 -21.39
C GLY A 613 2.84 -10.32 -22.10
N GLN A 614 2.19 -10.08 -23.24
CA GLN A 614 1.52 -11.14 -24.02
C GLN A 614 2.51 -12.17 -24.60
N TYR A 615 3.68 -11.73 -25.07
CA TYR A 615 4.72 -12.65 -25.53
C TYR A 615 5.23 -13.51 -24.36
N THR A 616 5.45 -12.91 -23.18
CA THR A 616 5.88 -13.64 -21.98
C THR A 616 4.82 -14.64 -21.51
N PHE A 617 3.54 -14.28 -21.62
CA PHE A 617 2.41 -15.14 -21.30
C PHE A 617 2.34 -16.36 -22.23
N ASN A 618 2.40 -16.14 -23.55
CA ASN A 618 2.28 -17.24 -24.53
C ASN A 618 3.46 -18.19 -24.50
N PHE A 619 4.66 -17.71 -24.16
CA PHE A 619 5.84 -18.57 -23.94
C PHE A 619 5.59 -19.62 -22.85
N ASN A 620 4.80 -19.28 -21.83
CA ASN A 620 4.49 -20.14 -20.69
C ASN A 620 3.03 -20.63 -20.69
N ASN A 621 2.36 -20.68 -21.84
CA ASN A 621 0.95 -21.03 -21.94
C ASN A 621 0.71 -22.54 -21.89
N PHE A 622 0.92 -23.12 -20.70
CA PHE A 622 0.76 -24.54 -20.43
C PHE A 622 -0.65 -25.05 -20.76
N SER A 623 -1.68 -24.31 -20.35
CA SER A 623 -3.07 -24.76 -20.43
C SER A 623 -3.54 -25.04 -21.86
N ASN A 624 -3.11 -24.23 -22.84
CA ASN A 624 -3.55 -24.41 -24.22
C ASN A 624 -3.01 -25.74 -24.80
N ILE A 625 -1.71 -26.00 -24.59
CA ILE A 625 -1.06 -27.21 -25.09
C ILE A 625 -1.58 -28.45 -24.35
N TYR A 626 -1.60 -28.40 -23.02
CA TYR A 626 -1.94 -29.58 -22.21
C TYR A 626 -3.40 -29.99 -22.37
N LEU A 627 -4.34 -29.03 -22.36
CA LEU A 627 -5.77 -29.34 -22.46
C LEU A 627 -6.22 -29.72 -23.87
N PHE A 628 -5.49 -29.30 -24.92
CA PHE A 628 -5.87 -29.62 -26.28
C PHE A 628 -5.57 -31.08 -26.64
N ASN A 629 -4.34 -31.55 -26.44
CA ASN A 629 -3.96 -32.93 -26.77
C ASN A 629 -2.73 -33.40 -25.98
N THR A 630 -2.51 -32.86 -24.78
CA THR A 630 -1.39 -33.20 -23.89
C THR A 630 -0.01 -33.13 -24.55
N GLY A 631 0.19 -32.21 -25.52
CA GLY A 631 1.47 -32.03 -26.21
C GLY A 631 1.70 -32.97 -27.40
N GLY A 632 0.72 -33.79 -27.77
CA GLY A 632 0.83 -34.73 -28.89
C GLY A 632 0.87 -34.05 -30.29
N PRO A 633 1.01 -34.83 -31.37
CA PRO A 633 1.23 -36.28 -31.39
C PRO A 633 2.59 -36.68 -30.78
N PHE A 634 2.68 -37.91 -30.27
CA PHE A 634 3.92 -38.42 -29.65
C PHE A 634 4.80 -39.09 -30.70
N ASN A 635 6.07 -38.70 -30.73
CA ASN A 635 7.08 -39.27 -31.62
C ASN A 635 8.29 -39.72 -30.77
N PRO A 636 8.28 -40.98 -30.28
CA PRO A 636 9.32 -41.49 -29.41
C PRO A 636 10.72 -41.53 -30.04
N VAL A 637 10.80 -41.59 -31.37
CA VAL A 637 12.08 -41.58 -32.10
C VAL A 637 12.76 -40.22 -31.96
N GLU A 638 11.99 -39.13 -32.01
CA GLU A 638 12.54 -37.78 -31.98
C GLU A 638 12.62 -37.14 -30.58
N TYR A 639 11.67 -37.47 -29.70
CA TYR A 639 11.47 -36.81 -28.40
C TYR A 639 11.57 -37.77 -27.20
N GLY A 640 11.81 -39.07 -27.46
CA GLY A 640 11.75 -40.10 -26.43
C GLY A 640 10.37 -40.17 -25.76
N ASN A 641 10.34 -40.66 -24.53
CA ASN A 641 9.11 -40.66 -23.71
C ASN A 641 8.96 -39.38 -22.88
N PHE A 642 9.68 -38.31 -23.23
CA PHE A 642 9.76 -37.10 -22.42
C PHE A 642 8.90 -35.94 -22.94
N ALA A 643 8.56 -35.93 -24.23
CA ALA A 643 7.75 -34.88 -24.84
C ALA A 643 6.98 -35.38 -26.08
N GLY A 644 5.99 -34.59 -26.52
CA GLY A 644 5.35 -34.71 -27.83
C GLY A 644 5.65 -33.51 -28.73
N GLU A 645 5.19 -33.56 -29.97
CA GLU A 645 5.59 -32.61 -31.00
C GLU A 645 4.98 -31.20 -30.85
N THR A 646 3.93 -31.02 -30.06
CA THR A 646 3.35 -29.70 -29.78
C THR A 646 3.75 -29.14 -28.42
N ASP A 647 4.50 -29.90 -27.61
CA ASP A 647 4.95 -29.45 -26.31
C ASP A 647 5.77 -28.17 -26.41
N ILE A 648 5.43 -27.21 -25.55
CA ILE A 648 6.26 -26.04 -25.29
C ILE A 648 7.09 -26.29 -24.03
N LEU A 649 8.08 -25.44 -23.77
CA LEU A 649 9.01 -25.68 -22.67
C LEU A 649 8.34 -25.88 -21.30
N ILE A 650 7.27 -25.16 -20.98
CA ILE A 650 6.57 -25.34 -19.72
C ILE A 650 5.81 -26.68 -19.63
N SER A 651 5.23 -27.18 -20.73
CA SER A 651 4.55 -28.48 -20.74
C SER A 651 5.56 -29.63 -20.74
N TYR A 652 6.70 -29.43 -21.38
CA TYR A 652 7.85 -30.33 -21.27
C TYR A 652 8.40 -30.42 -19.84
N ILE A 653 8.62 -29.29 -19.17
CA ILE A 653 9.03 -29.26 -17.76
C ILE A 653 8.03 -30.00 -16.89
N TYR A 654 6.72 -29.80 -17.11
CA TYR A 654 5.69 -30.52 -16.37
C TYR A 654 5.83 -32.03 -16.54
N LYS A 655 5.96 -32.53 -17.77
CA LYS A 655 6.17 -33.97 -18.04
C LYS A 655 7.47 -34.51 -17.44
N LEU A 656 8.55 -33.73 -17.49
CA LEU A 656 9.81 -34.11 -16.86
C LEU A 656 9.67 -34.25 -15.36
N THR A 657 9.04 -33.28 -14.69
CA THR A 657 9.01 -33.20 -13.22
C THR A 657 7.91 -34.01 -12.58
N ILE A 658 6.71 -34.05 -13.18
CA ILE A 658 5.53 -34.71 -12.63
C ILE A 658 5.42 -36.14 -13.14
N ASP A 659 5.50 -36.35 -14.46
CA ASP A 659 5.28 -37.68 -15.04
C ASP A 659 6.54 -38.55 -14.93
N ASN A 660 7.72 -37.95 -15.13
CA ASN A 660 8.99 -38.68 -15.17
C ASN A 660 9.89 -38.46 -13.95
N GLN A 661 9.53 -37.60 -12.99
CA GLN A 661 10.29 -37.37 -11.76
C GLN A 661 11.76 -36.93 -11.94
N TYR A 662 12.06 -36.16 -13.00
CA TYR A 662 13.34 -35.47 -13.19
C TYR A 662 13.26 -34.01 -12.70
N GLN A 663 13.12 -33.81 -11.38
CA GLN A 663 12.90 -32.48 -10.79
C GLN A 663 14.13 -31.58 -10.89
N ALA A 664 15.34 -32.11 -10.71
CA ALA A 664 16.56 -31.30 -10.82
C ALA A 664 16.77 -30.73 -12.23
N ILE A 665 16.63 -31.58 -13.26
CA ILE A 665 16.73 -31.17 -14.66
C ILE A 665 15.60 -30.21 -15.02
N GLY A 666 14.35 -30.53 -14.65
CA GLY A 666 13.22 -29.64 -14.88
C GLY A 666 13.38 -28.27 -14.22
N ALA A 667 13.88 -28.23 -12.98
CA ALA A 667 14.20 -26.99 -12.28
C ALA A 667 15.31 -26.19 -12.98
N ALA A 668 16.36 -26.86 -13.46
CA ALA A 668 17.42 -26.20 -14.22
C ALA A 668 16.90 -25.55 -15.50
N ILE A 669 16.03 -26.25 -16.24
CA ILE A 669 15.35 -25.70 -17.42
C ILE A 669 14.49 -24.48 -17.04
N ILE A 670 13.69 -24.56 -15.96
CA ILE A 670 12.88 -23.42 -15.47
C ILE A 670 13.78 -22.21 -15.18
N VAL A 671 14.92 -22.42 -14.50
CA VAL A 671 15.84 -21.32 -14.14
C VAL A 671 16.45 -20.67 -15.38
N ILE A 672 16.95 -21.46 -16.33
CA ILE A 672 17.51 -20.95 -17.59
C ILE A 672 16.47 -20.11 -18.33
N ILE A 673 15.26 -20.64 -18.48
CA ILE A 673 14.16 -19.96 -19.18
C ILE A 673 13.75 -18.68 -18.44
N SER A 674 13.63 -18.73 -17.11
CA SER A 674 13.24 -17.58 -16.32
C SER A 674 14.24 -16.44 -16.47
N ILE A 675 15.54 -16.74 -16.44
CA ILE A 675 16.61 -15.75 -16.68
C ILE A 675 16.53 -15.19 -18.10
N ALA A 676 16.38 -16.05 -19.11
CA ALA A 676 16.24 -15.61 -20.50
C ALA A 676 15.02 -14.70 -20.71
N LEU A 677 13.86 -15.08 -20.17
CA LEU A 677 12.63 -14.29 -20.25
C LEU A 677 12.76 -12.97 -19.48
N MET A 678 13.39 -12.95 -18.31
CA MET A 678 13.65 -11.71 -17.57
C MET A 678 14.53 -10.75 -18.39
N ILE A 679 15.58 -11.25 -19.04
CA ILE A 679 16.46 -10.43 -19.89
C ILE A 679 15.68 -9.88 -21.09
N ILE A 680 14.92 -10.73 -21.79
CA ILE A 680 14.11 -10.33 -22.97
C ILE A 680 13.04 -9.30 -22.56
N ALA A 681 12.32 -9.55 -21.46
CA ALA A 681 11.32 -8.64 -20.93
C ALA A 681 11.94 -7.32 -20.51
N TYR A 682 13.07 -7.33 -19.80
CA TYR A 682 13.80 -6.13 -19.40
C TYR A 682 14.22 -5.29 -20.62
N ILE A 683 14.77 -5.92 -21.65
CA ILE A 683 15.13 -5.24 -22.92
C ILE A 683 13.87 -4.67 -23.59
N GLY A 684 12.78 -5.44 -23.65
CA GLY A 684 11.50 -5.00 -24.22
C GLY A 684 10.92 -3.78 -23.49
N PHE A 685 10.86 -3.82 -22.16
CA PHE A 685 10.38 -2.69 -21.35
C PHE A 685 11.30 -1.48 -21.47
N ARG A 686 12.62 -1.66 -21.39
CA ARG A 686 13.60 -0.57 -21.52
C ARG A 686 13.51 0.14 -22.87
N ASN A 687 13.30 -0.61 -23.95
CA ASN A 687 13.24 -0.08 -25.31
C ASN A 687 11.87 0.52 -25.67
N THR A 688 10.86 0.35 -24.82
CA THR A 688 9.55 0.95 -25.05
C THR A 688 9.60 2.45 -24.72
N ASP A 689 9.22 3.31 -25.67
CA ASP A 689 9.30 4.76 -25.50
C ASP A 689 8.45 5.29 -24.33
N ALA A 690 7.41 4.57 -23.91
CA ALA A 690 6.63 4.87 -22.71
C ALA A 690 7.52 4.93 -21.45
N PHE A 691 8.48 4.00 -21.33
CA PHE A 691 9.39 3.95 -20.19
C PHE A 691 10.59 4.92 -20.34
N ARG A 692 10.93 5.30 -21.57
CA ARG A 692 12.02 6.26 -21.85
C ARG A 692 11.62 7.71 -21.60
N LYS A 693 10.33 8.06 -21.71
CA LYS A 693 9.81 9.43 -21.57
C LYS A 693 9.24 9.74 -20.18
N GLU A 694 9.07 8.75 -19.31
CA GLU A 694 8.73 8.94 -17.89
C GLU A 694 9.96 9.22 -17.00
N LYS A 695 11.17 8.93 -17.48
CA LYS A 695 12.43 9.38 -16.88
C LYS A 695 12.82 10.74 -17.42
#